data_AF-A0A4Y9YTE3-F1
#
_entry.id   AF-A0A4Y9YTE3-F1
#
_cell.length_a   1.000
_cell.length_b   1.000
_cell.length_c   1.000
_cell.angle_alpha   90.00
_cell.angle_beta   90.00
_cell.angle_gamma   90.00
#
_symmetry.space_group_name_H-M   'P 1'
#
loop_
_entity.id
_entity.type
_entity.pdbx_description
1 polymer ?
#
loop_
_entity_poly.entity_id
_entity_poly.type
_entity_poly.pdbx_seq_one_letter_code
_entity_poly.pdbx_strand_id
1 'polypeptide(L)'
;MNLYLVHNDPERTTLVSSNGVAQYQVRTIQKSLLSGSAVSTIIRPAPTARESIVAEIEWRAWGKRPIVRSNVFDGTAQELPVDELLFKSSSTKFSARPTERGLLFSLRDLCHNKRYFLGNDDHVYCWRVVKGIGSVLTCKKTGEEVARFTEDVVEEGFFRRQKKWFLQIQPSTLDIDMVVITFIIMEKRRRDKVTDPLAVRVLEHDEDPGEVHEYTEYEPDIPAIVVTEEVLEACDRDARRYMTREGRVYLILYYAMSGPTALHNPVVGFAAEQRETHPSPPGDLSLLSTDRFAVLEHPLFPDDHVRIKKSEFCDGTVGTYTGYIDIQARHLFFYFFESRSDPAKDDVIFWTSGGPGCSSSLSLFMELGPCRVTSPDNTTFNPHSWNEHANVFFVDQPIGVGFSYAEYGETVVRIYFYLSRPFKLSSEEASIGWSNYMSEGNGCTDWISMVPSWYDMACTPASVAPILDISSCVRMKQAVPRCKDALQKSCIDSYDSLSCGAADMFCQTELSGPLLITDYNIYDISKRCERSLALCYPITEKITSYLDRPDVREQIGVDALVSANFTLCNDDVHAAFSATQDLMFPTQHYVSALLERGVRALVYVGINDWACNWVGNERMLMDLEWTGQDAFVKTPLREWTVNGNVAGLTRRSGALTFATMYGAGHMAPYDKPAESLELTKRWLAGEEL
;
A
#
# COMPACT_ATOMS: atom_id res chain seq x y z
N MET A 1 23.82 -17.78 -7.63
CA MET A 1 22.39 -17.43 -7.78
C MET A 1 21.98 -16.46 -6.68
N ASN A 2 21.06 -15.54 -6.96
CA ASN A 2 20.52 -14.63 -5.95
C ASN A 2 19.07 -15.02 -5.64
N LEU A 3 18.76 -15.22 -4.37
CA LEU A 3 17.42 -15.46 -3.86
C LEU A 3 16.95 -14.26 -3.06
N TYR A 4 16.11 -13.44 -3.65
CA TYR A 4 15.55 -12.24 -3.05
C TYR A 4 14.39 -12.60 -2.13
N LEU A 5 14.36 -12.00 -0.95
CA LEU A 5 13.24 -12.12 -0.03
C LEU A 5 12.15 -11.16 -0.49
N VAL A 6 10.96 -11.68 -0.79
CA VAL A 6 9.79 -10.84 -1.08
C VAL A 6 9.47 -9.95 0.12
N HIS A 7 9.36 -10.58 1.29
CA HIS A 7 9.24 -9.93 2.60
C HIS A 7 10.52 -10.15 3.39
N ASN A 8 11.05 -9.13 4.06
CA ASN A 8 12.20 -9.29 4.94
C ASN A 8 11.80 -9.94 6.28
N ASP A 9 11.11 -11.08 6.23
CA ASP A 9 10.73 -11.90 7.37
C ASP A 9 11.04 -13.38 7.06
N PRO A 10 12.06 -13.99 7.70
CA PRO A 10 12.44 -15.38 7.42
C PRO A 10 11.34 -16.39 7.80
N GLU A 11 10.34 -16.01 8.58
CA GLU A 11 9.22 -16.90 8.95
C GLU A 11 8.05 -16.82 7.98
N ARG A 12 7.96 -15.74 7.20
CA ARG A 12 6.85 -15.45 6.28
C ARG A 12 7.37 -14.73 5.04
N THR A 13 8.06 -15.46 4.17
CA THR A 13 8.60 -14.90 2.93
C THR A 13 8.65 -15.92 1.80
N THR A 14 8.75 -15.42 0.58
CA THR A 14 9.05 -16.19 -0.61
C THR A 14 10.44 -15.79 -1.09
N LEU A 15 11.31 -16.78 -1.33
CA LEU A 15 12.63 -16.60 -1.91
C LEU A 15 12.51 -16.72 -3.43
N VAL A 16 12.76 -15.61 -4.13
CA VAL A 16 12.51 -15.46 -5.56
C VAL A 16 13.83 -15.20 -6.30
N SER A 17 14.05 -15.84 -7.44
CA SER A 17 15.23 -15.56 -8.27
C SER A 17 15.10 -14.21 -8.99
N SER A 18 16.19 -13.69 -9.56
CA SER A 18 16.19 -12.39 -10.25
C SER A 18 15.17 -12.28 -11.38
N ASN A 19 14.73 -13.39 -11.97
CA ASN A 19 13.70 -13.43 -13.02
C ASN A 19 12.26 -13.57 -12.49
N GLY A 20 12.03 -13.42 -11.18
CA GLY A 20 10.69 -13.49 -10.60
C GLY A 20 10.19 -14.89 -10.25
N VAL A 21 10.97 -15.94 -10.54
CA VAL A 21 10.56 -17.33 -10.25
C VAL A 21 10.73 -17.63 -8.76
N ALA A 22 9.65 -18.01 -8.08
CA ALA A 22 9.69 -18.49 -6.70
C ALA A 22 10.48 -19.81 -6.60
N GLN A 23 11.57 -19.79 -5.86
CA GLN A 23 12.42 -20.96 -5.61
C GLN A 23 12.04 -21.65 -4.29
N TYR A 24 11.69 -20.85 -3.28
CA TYR A 24 11.22 -21.36 -1.99
C TYR A 24 10.12 -20.48 -1.42
N GLN A 25 9.21 -21.05 -0.65
CA GLN A 25 8.26 -20.32 0.16
C GLN A 25 8.36 -20.80 1.62
N VAL A 26 8.38 -19.85 2.55
CA VAL A 26 8.40 -20.11 3.98
C VAL A 26 7.08 -19.66 4.58
N ARG A 27 6.36 -20.60 5.20
CA ARG A 27 5.10 -20.32 5.88
C ARG A 27 5.21 -20.75 7.33
N THR A 28 4.81 -19.87 8.25
CA THR A 28 4.82 -20.19 9.69
C THR A 28 3.41 -20.19 10.25
N ILE A 29 3.00 -21.34 10.80
CA ILE A 29 1.69 -21.54 11.43
C ILE A 29 1.87 -21.60 12.95
N GLN A 30 1.12 -20.77 13.67
CA GLN A 30 1.12 -20.76 15.12
C GLN A 30 0.18 -21.87 15.65
N LYS A 31 0.73 -22.85 16.37
CA LYS A 31 -0.03 -24.01 16.85
C LYS A 31 -0.88 -23.70 18.09
N SER A 32 -0.46 -22.73 18.90
CA SER A 32 -1.21 -22.33 20.10
C SER A 32 -0.71 -20.98 20.64
N LEU A 33 -1.64 -20.02 20.78
CA LEU A 33 -1.40 -18.69 21.36
C LEU A 33 -0.94 -18.77 22.83
N LEU A 34 -1.48 -19.71 23.61
CA LEU A 34 -1.14 -19.92 25.02
C LEU A 34 0.24 -20.55 25.23
N SER A 35 0.67 -21.42 24.31
CA SER A 35 1.97 -22.11 24.45
C SER A 35 3.11 -21.40 23.74
N GLY A 36 2.85 -20.54 22.75
CA GLY A 36 3.90 -19.89 21.94
C GLY A 36 4.59 -20.84 20.95
N SER A 37 4.00 -22.01 20.67
CA SER A 37 4.55 -22.99 19.72
C SER A 37 4.16 -22.62 18.28
N ALA A 38 5.12 -22.71 17.35
CA ALA A 38 4.92 -22.43 15.92
C ALA A 38 5.65 -23.45 15.04
N VAL A 39 5.19 -23.64 13.81
CA VAL A 39 5.87 -24.48 12.81
C VAL A 39 6.12 -23.67 11.55
N SER A 40 7.39 -23.54 11.16
CA SER A 40 7.78 -23.00 9.85
C SER A 40 7.97 -24.14 8.87
N THR A 41 7.23 -24.12 7.76
CA THR A 41 7.37 -25.06 6.65
C THR A 41 8.06 -24.35 5.49
N ILE A 42 9.17 -24.92 5.02
CA ILE A 42 9.90 -24.48 3.83
C ILE A 42 9.48 -25.40 2.68
N ILE A 43 8.90 -24.82 1.64
CA ILE A 43 8.48 -25.54 0.44
C ILE A 43 9.18 -25.02 -0.80
N ARG A 44 9.40 -25.89 -1.78
CA ARG A 44 9.90 -25.55 -3.13
C ARG A 44 8.97 -26.13 -4.20
N PRO A 45 8.95 -25.58 -5.43
CA PRO A 45 8.19 -26.17 -6.53
C PRO A 45 8.60 -27.62 -6.80
N ALA A 46 7.63 -28.54 -6.77
CA ALA A 46 7.83 -29.96 -7.09
C ALA A 46 6.53 -30.58 -7.65
N PRO A 47 6.60 -31.70 -8.40
CA PRO A 47 5.43 -32.34 -8.99
C PRO A 47 4.40 -32.87 -7.96
N THR A 48 4.83 -33.17 -6.73
CA THR A 48 3.96 -33.68 -5.67
C THR A 48 4.13 -32.89 -4.36
N ALA A 49 3.05 -32.79 -3.58
CA ALA A 49 3.04 -32.09 -2.29
C ALA A 49 4.02 -32.69 -1.25
N ARG A 50 4.38 -33.96 -1.40
CA ARG A 50 5.36 -34.62 -0.51
C ARG A 50 6.80 -34.30 -0.91
N GLU A 51 7.06 -34.11 -2.20
CA GLU A 51 8.36 -33.72 -2.73
C GLU A 51 8.60 -32.21 -2.64
N SER A 52 7.54 -31.42 -2.46
CA SER A 52 7.64 -29.97 -2.31
C SER A 52 8.14 -29.55 -0.92
N ILE A 53 7.99 -30.38 0.12
CA ILE A 53 8.41 -30.03 1.48
C ILE A 53 9.92 -30.25 1.63
N VAL A 54 10.65 -29.15 1.79
CA VAL A 54 12.10 -29.14 2.01
C VAL A 54 12.42 -29.37 3.49
N ALA A 55 11.74 -28.64 4.38
CA ALA A 55 11.88 -28.81 5.82
C ALA A 55 10.66 -28.32 6.60
N GLU A 56 10.47 -28.90 7.78
CA GLU A 56 9.56 -28.41 8.81
C GLU A 56 10.34 -28.10 10.08
N ILE A 57 10.23 -26.88 10.58
CA ILE A 57 10.92 -26.43 11.79
C ILE A 57 9.86 -26.15 12.86
N GLU A 58 9.87 -26.96 13.91
CA GLU A 58 9.00 -26.83 15.06
C GLU A 58 9.67 -25.97 16.13
N TRP A 59 9.20 -24.73 16.25
CA TRP A 59 9.59 -23.78 17.29
C TRP A 59 8.85 -24.09 18.58
N ARG A 60 9.55 -24.72 19.53
CA ARG A 60 8.99 -25.11 20.81
C ARG A 60 9.29 -24.06 21.88
N ALA A 61 8.29 -23.76 22.69
CA ALA A 61 8.40 -22.84 23.81
C ALA A 61 8.73 -23.56 25.14
N TRP A 62 8.89 -22.79 26.23
CA TRP A 62 9.06 -23.28 27.61
C TRP A 62 10.31 -24.17 27.81
N GLY A 63 11.45 -23.74 27.27
CA GLY A 63 12.74 -24.43 27.44
C GLY A 63 12.89 -25.74 26.66
N LYS A 64 11.89 -26.12 25.85
CA LYS A 64 12.01 -27.25 24.92
C LYS A 64 12.83 -26.83 23.70
N ARG A 65 13.71 -27.73 23.24
CA ARG A 65 14.58 -27.47 22.09
C ARG A 65 13.78 -27.45 20.77
N PRO A 66 13.98 -26.46 19.88
CA PRO A 66 13.40 -26.49 18.54
C PRO A 66 13.91 -27.68 17.75
N ILE A 67 13.07 -28.18 16.85
CA ILE A 67 13.35 -29.38 16.06
C ILE A 67 13.16 -29.08 14.59
N VAL A 68 14.03 -29.62 13.76
CA VAL A 68 13.93 -29.56 12.30
C VAL A 68 13.77 -30.98 11.73
N ARG A 69 12.85 -31.13 10.80
CA ARG A 69 12.61 -32.36 10.04
C ARG A 69 12.88 -32.07 8.57
N SER A 70 13.76 -32.85 7.94
CA SER A 70 14.06 -32.73 6.51
C SER A 70 14.55 -34.06 5.95
N ASN A 71 14.28 -34.30 4.67
CA ASN A 71 14.80 -35.46 3.93
C ASN A 71 16.23 -35.26 3.42
N VAL A 72 16.76 -34.03 3.53
CA VAL A 72 18.12 -33.68 3.11
C VAL A 72 19.16 -34.27 4.07
N PHE A 73 18.75 -34.64 5.28
CA PHE A 73 19.55 -35.41 6.22
C PHE A 73 19.46 -36.90 5.84
N ASP A 74 20.57 -37.47 5.34
CA ASP A 74 20.83 -38.91 5.09
C ASP A 74 19.77 -39.79 4.38
N GLY A 75 18.76 -39.20 3.73
CA GLY A 75 17.80 -39.89 2.87
C GLY A 75 16.67 -40.61 3.61
N THR A 76 16.58 -40.49 4.94
CA THR A 76 15.41 -40.86 5.74
C THR A 76 15.01 -39.65 6.57
N ALA A 77 13.71 -39.32 6.68
CA ALA A 77 13.24 -38.12 7.39
C ALA A 77 13.73 -38.11 8.85
N GLN A 78 14.91 -37.55 9.11
CA GLN A 78 15.48 -37.46 10.45
C GLN A 78 14.96 -36.20 11.14
N GLU A 79 14.41 -36.42 12.33
CA GLU A 79 14.07 -35.38 13.28
C GLU A 79 15.34 -35.01 14.06
N LEU A 80 15.85 -33.79 13.89
CA LEU A 80 17.07 -33.31 14.55
C LEU A 80 16.79 -32.09 15.43
N PRO A 81 17.33 -32.03 16.66
CA PRO A 81 17.37 -30.79 17.43
C PRO A 81 18.16 -29.71 16.70
N VAL A 82 17.64 -28.47 16.68
CA VAL A 82 18.27 -27.36 15.95
C VAL A 82 19.68 -27.01 16.47
N ASP A 83 19.96 -27.26 17.74
CA ASP A 83 21.30 -27.11 18.35
C ASP A 83 22.30 -28.20 17.95
N GLU A 84 21.80 -29.37 17.54
CA GLU A 84 22.62 -30.45 16.99
C GLU A 84 22.91 -30.22 15.50
N LEU A 85 21.94 -29.68 14.74
CA LEU A 85 22.18 -29.23 13.36
C LEU A 85 23.13 -28.03 13.33
N LEU A 86 22.86 -26.98 14.12
CA LEU A 86 23.67 -25.76 14.19
C LEU A 86 24.39 -25.64 15.54
N PHE A 87 25.55 -26.29 15.63
CA PHE A 87 26.34 -26.39 16.84
C PHE A 87 27.33 -25.23 17.03
N LYS A 88 27.81 -25.07 18.27
CA LYS A 88 28.88 -24.12 18.64
C LYS A 88 30.20 -24.87 18.80
N SER A 89 31.31 -24.25 18.42
CA SER A 89 32.66 -24.85 18.54
C SER A 89 33.06 -25.28 19.97
N SER A 90 32.36 -24.83 21.02
CA SER A 90 32.63 -25.18 22.41
C SER A 90 31.93 -26.45 22.90
N SER A 91 31.09 -27.12 22.09
CA SER A 91 30.45 -28.37 22.50
C SER A 91 31.41 -29.55 22.29
N THR A 92 32.27 -29.79 23.29
CA THR A 92 32.98 -31.06 23.46
C THR A 92 31.99 -32.21 23.58
N LYS A 93 31.77 -32.95 22.50
CA LYS A 93 31.44 -34.40 22.42
C LYS A 93 31.06 -34.75 20.97
N PHE A 94 32.06 -34.95 20.12
CA PHE A 94 31.88 -35.76 18.91
C PHE A 94 32.68 -37.04 19.11
N SER A 95 32.00 -38.12 19.47
CA SER A 95 32.55 -39.47 19.46
C SER A 95 32.56 -39.96 18.02
N ALA A 96 33.65 -39.69 17.30
CA ALA A 96 33.91 -40.31 16.01
C ALA A 96 34.03 -41.84 16.18
N ARG A 97 33.40 -42.62 15.30
CA ARG A 97 33.86 -44.01 15.04
C ARG A 97 35.26 -43.94 14.41
N PRO A 98 36.16 -44.87 14.73
CA PRO A 98 37.59 -44.69 14.54
C PRO A 98 37.99 -44.91 13.08
N THR A 99 38.58 -43.90 12.44
CA THR A 99 39.56 -44.12 11.38
C THR A 99 40.76 -43.19 11.58
N GLU A 100 41.94 -43.76 11.42
CA GLU A 100 43.24 -43.20 11.76
C GLU A 100 43.61 -42.01 10.87
N ARG A 101 43.69 -40.81 11.48
CA ARG A 101 44.83 -39.87 11.39
C ARG A 101 44.43 -38.56 12.07
N GLY A 102 45.15 -38.23 13.13
CA GLY A 102 44.87 -37.09 13.99
C GLY A 102 45.05 -35.74 13.31
N LEU A 103 44.13 -34.82 13.60
CA LEU A 103 44.33 -33.38 13.49
C LEU A 103 43.81 -32.74 14.78
N LEU A 104 44.76 -32.33 15.63
CA LEU A 104 44.55 -31.52 16.82
C LEU A 104 44.15 -30.10 16.38
N PHE A 105 42.96 -29.65 16.73
CA PHE A 105 42.58 -28.23 16.62
C PHE A 105 42.80 -27.51 17.95
N SER A 106 43.54 -26.40 17.89
CA SER A 106 43.96 -25.55 19.00
C SER A 106 42.80 -24.71 19.59
N LEU A 107 42.74 -24.66 20.92
CA LEU A 107 41.85 -23.85 21.77
C LEU A 107 42.11 -22.33 21.64
N ARG A 108 41.67 -21.68 20.55
CA ARG A 108 41.68 -20.21 20.43
C ARG A 108 40.46 -19.56 19.75
N ASP A 109 39.37 -20.29 19.54
CA ASP A 109 38.22 -19.82 18.73
C ASP A 109 36.90 -19.65 19.53
N LEU A 110 36.99 -19.07 20.73
CA LEU A 110 35.82 -18.64 21.51
C LEU A 110 35.27 -17.32 20.94
N CYS A 111 34.45 -17.41 19.89
CA CYS A 111 33.62 -16.29 19.43
C CYS A 111 32.14 -16.69 19.47
N HIS A 112 31.33 -15.93 20.23
CA HIS A 112 29.91 -16.22 20.50
C HIS A 112 28.97 -16.14 19.27
N ASN A 113 29.48 -15.68 18.12
CA ASN A 113 28.74 -15.34 16.90
C ASN A 113 28.93 -16.31 15.72
N LYS A 114 29.60 -17.45 15.92
CA LYS A 114 29.77 -18.49 14.89
C LYS A 114 28.79 -19.65 15.12
N ARG A 115 28.20 -20.18 14.05
CA ARG A 115 27.37 -21.40 14.06
C ARG A 115 27.84 -22.35 12.98
N TYR A 116 28.05 -23.60 13.35
CA TYR A 116 28.64 -24.62 12.50
C TYR A 116 27.61 -25.70 12.19
N PHE A 117 27.70 -26.30 11.01
CA PHE A 117 26.95 -27.50 10.65
C PHE A 117 27.77 -28.39 9.72
N LEU A 118 27.43 -29.67 9.67
CA LEU A 118 27.98 -30.62 8.72
C LEU A 118 27.11 -30.63 7.47
N GLY A 119 27.71 -30.38 6.31
CA GLY A 119 27.02 -30.47 5.02
C GLY A 119 26.78 -31.91 4.59
N ASN A 120 25.93 -32.10 3.59
CA ASN A 120 25.67 -33.39 2.96
C ASN A 120 26.86 -33.93 2.14
N ASP A 121 27.90 -33.12 1.97
CA ASP A 121 29.15 -33.43 1.29
C ASP A 121 30.32 -33.68 2.28
N ASP A 122 30.00 -33.97 3.54
CA ASP A 122 30.93 -34.24 4.65
C ASP A 122 31.91 -33.08 4.98
N HIS A 123 31.64 -31.86 4.49
CA HIS A 123 32.40 -30.67 4.88
C HIS A 123 31.71 -29.92 6.02
N VAL A 124 32.50 -29.26 6.87
CA VAL A 124 31.98 -28.38 7.93
C VAL A 124 31.83 -26.97 7.41
N TYR A 125 30.66 -26.39 7.60
CA TYR A 125 30.33 -25.03 7.21
C TYR A 125 30.10 -24.13 8.41
N CYS A 126 30.23 -22.82 8.22
CA CYS A 126 30.10 -21.85 9.30
C CYS A 126 29.39 -20.58 8.84
N TRP A 127 28.27 -20.28 9.49
CA TRP A 127 27.65 -18.97 9.44
C TRP A 127 28.36 -18.01 10.40
N ARG A 128 28.70 -16.82 9.91
CA ARG A 128 29.24 -15.70 10.69
C ARG A 128 28.51 -14.41 10.33
N VAL A 129 28.24 -13.56 11.32
CA VAL A 129 27.75 -12.21 11.07
C VAL A 129 28.95 -11.28 10.87
N VAL A 130 28.93 -10.48 9.82
CA VAL A 130 29.97 -9.51 9.46
C VAL A 130 29.36 -8.12 9.44
N LYS A 131 29.91 -7.20 10.26
CA LYS A 131 29.44 -5.81 10.37
C LYS A 131 29.49 -5.13 8.99
N GLY A 132 28.41 -4.46 8.61
CA GLY A 132 28.27 -3.76 7.33
C GLY A 132 28.03 -4.65 6.09
N ILE A 133 28.11 -5.98 6.22
CA ILE A 133 27.92 -6.91 5.09
C ILE A 133 26.68 -7.79 5.28
N GLY A 134 26.42 -8.26 6.50
CA GLY A 134 25.32 -9.17 6.82
C GLY A 134 25.81 -10.54 7.28
N SER A 135 25.09 -11.61 6.94
CA SER A 135 25.43 -12.99 7.36
C SER A 135 26.17 -13.72 6.22
N VAL A 136 27.32 -14.33 6.51
CA VAL A 136 28.17 -15.02 5.52
C VAL A 136 28.37 -16.48 5.92
N LEU A 137 28.20 -17.39 4.97
CA LEU A 137 28.44 -18.82 5.07
C LEU A 137 29.76 -19.18 4.40
N THR A 138 30.66 -19.82 5.14
CA THR A 138 31.97 -20.25 4.64
C THR A 138 32.23 -21.73 4.88
N CYS A 139 32.86 -22.42 3.93
CA CYS A 139 33.40 -23.76 4.13
C CYS A 139 34.65 -23.68 5.02
N LYS A 140 34.71 -24.48 6.10
CA LYS A 140 35.85 -24.43 7.04
C LYS A 140 37.13 -25.03 6.49
N LYS A 141 37.02 -25.99 5.57
CA LYS A 141 38.18 -26.66 4.96
C LYS A 141 38.84 -25.79 3.91
N THR A 142 38.06 -25.19 3.01
CA THR A 142 38.59 -24.38 1.89
C THR A 142 38.68 -22.89 2.21
N GLY A 143 37.88 -22.39 3.17
CA GLY A 143 37.77 -20.97 3.47
C GLY A 143 36.86 -20.20 2.50
N GLU A 144 36.30 -20.88 1.49
CA GLU A 144 35.49 -20.26 0.44
C GLU A 144 34.12 -19.82 0.97
N GLU A 145 33.62 -18.71 0.43
CA GLU A 145 32.28 -18.21 0.67
C GLU A 145 31.27 -18.97 -0.18
N VAL A 146 30.29 -19.58 0.48
CA VAL A 146 29.25 -20.39 -0.14
C VAL A 146 27.96 -19.60 -0.28
N ALA A 147 27.64 -18.75 0.71
CA ALA A 147 26.49 -17.89 0.65
C ALA A 147 26.67 -16.61 1.46
N ARG A 148 25.95 -15.57 1.08
CA ARG A 148 25.90 -14.27 1.74
C ARG A 148 24.49 -13.73 1.74
N PHE A 149 24.01 -13.35 2.92
CA PHE A 149 22.77 -12.61 3.07
C PHE A 149 23.09 -11.14 3.27
N THR A 150 22.62 -10.30 2.34
CA THR A 150 22.91 -8.86 2.32
C THR A 150 21.73 -8.10 1.72
N GLU A 151 21.81 -6.77 1.72
CA GLU A 151 20.84 -5.87 1.13
C GLU A 151 21.54 -5.01 0.08
N ASP A 152 20.95 -4.91 -1.11
CA ASP A 152 21.47 -4.05 -2.17
C ASP A 152 20.34 -3.57 -3.10
N VAL A 153 20.65 -2.57 -3.93
CA VAL A 153 19.77 -2.12 -5.03
C VAL A 153 19.91 -3.09 -6.19
N VAL A 154 18.80 -3.69 -6.62
CA VAL A 154 18.83 -4.68 -7.70
C VAL A 154 18.91 -3.97 -9.06
N GLU A 155 19.93 -4.27 -9.87
CA GLU A 155 20.14 -3.57 -11.15
C GLU A 155 19.22 -4.06 -12.29
N GLU A 156 18.87 -5.35 -12.27
CA GLU A 156 18.16 -6.03 -13.36
C GLU A 156 17.16 -7.08 -12.83
N GLY A 157 16.15 -7.41 -13.65
CA GLY A 157 15.15 -8.43 -13.35
C GLY A 157 13.97 -7.93 -12.49
N PHE A 158 13.27 -8.86 -11.88
CA PHE A 158 11.99 -8.68 -11.17
C PHE A 158 12.00 -7.59 -10.08
N PHE A 159 13.14 -7.41 -9.41
CA PHE A 159 13.28 -6.41 -8.34
C PHE A 159 14.02 -5.15 -8.80
N ARG A 160 14.18 -4.92 -10.10
CA ARG A 160 14.97 -3.82 -10.65
C ARG A 160 14.66 -2.49 -9.98
N ARG A 161 15.72 -1.79 -9.57
CA ARG A 161 15.76 -0.51 -8.84
C ARG A 161 15.15 -0.53 -7.44
N GLN A 162 14.79 -1.70 -6.92
CA GLN A 162 14.34 -1.83 -5.54
C GLN A 162 15.51 -2.20 -4.65
N LYS A 163 15.55 -1.65 -3.43
CA LYS A 163 16.46 -2.09 -2.38
C LYS A 163 15.87 -3.36 -1.75
N LYS A 164 16.53 -4.50 -1.90
CA LYS A 164 16.01 -5.80 -1.43
C LYS A 164 17.07 -6.56 -0.65
N TRP A 165 16.60 -7.29 0.36
CA TRP A 165 17.38 -8.31 1.04
C TRP A 165 17.43 -9.57 0.19
N PHE A 166 18.62 -10.14 0.00
CA PHE A 166 18.79 -11.36 -0.78
C PHE A 166 19.89 -12.25 -0.23
N LEU A 167 19.70 -13.54 -0.44
CA LEU A 167 20.67 -14.59 -0.20
C LEU A 167 21.39 -14.90 -1.52
N GLN A 168 22.61 -14.41 -1.64
CA GLN A 168 23.52 -14.74 -2.72
C GLN A 168 24.19 -16.08 -2.43
N ILE A 169 24.03 -17.07 -3.30
CA ILE A 169 24.58 -18.41 -3.17
C ILE A 169 25.58 -18.65 -4.30
N GLN A 170 26.83 -18.94 -3.93
CA GLN A 170 27.91 -19.26 -4.86
C GLN A 170 27.84 -20.75 -5.26
N PRO A 171 28.34 -21.13 -6.45
CA PRO A 171 28.48 -22.54 -6.82
C PRO A 171 29.29 -23.31 -5.76
N SER A 172 28.75 -24.42 -5.27
CA SER A 172 29.33 -25.23 -4.20
C SER A 172 28.85 -26.68 -4.30
N THR A 173 29.56 -27.60 -3.63
CA THR A 173 29.14 -29.00 -3.45
C THR A 173 28.06 -29.17 -2.39
N LEU A 174 27.83 -28.15 -1.56
CA LEU A 174 26.77 -28.15 -0.56
C LEU A 174 25.39 -28.03 -1.22
N ASP A 175 24.44 -28.86 -0.77
CA ASP A 175 23.04 -28.76 -1.21
C ASP A 175 22.45 -27.39 -0.87
N ILE A 176 21.79 -26.76 -1.84
CA ILE A 176 21.13 -25.46 -1.68
C ILE A 176 20.06 -25.52 -0.59
N ASP A 177 19.36 -26.65 -0.46
CA ASP A 177 18.34 -26.83 0.58
C ASP A 177 18.97 -26.72 1.98
N MET A 178 20.20 -27.23 2.18
CA MET A 178 20.94 -27.05 3.44
C MET A 178 21.26 -25.58 3.70
N VAL A 179 21.61 -24.83 2.65
CA VAL A 179 21.87 -23.39 2.75
C VAL A 179 20.59 -22.66 3.21
N VAL A 180 19.45 -22.93 2.56
CA VAL A 180 18.16 -22.28 2.88
C VAL A 180 17.67 -22.66 4.28
N ILE A 181 17.66 -23.95 4.65
CA ILE A 181 17.24 -24.40 5.98
C ILE A 181 18.07 -23.73 7.07
N THR A 182 19.39 -23.75 6.95
CA THR A 182 20.27 -23.18 7.96
C THR A 182 20.18 -21.65 8.00
N PHE A 183 19.98 -21.00 6.86
CA PHE A 183 19.73 -19.55 6.77
C PHE A 183 18.46 -19.13 7.53
N ILE A 184 17.32 -19.77 7.27
CA ILE A 184 16.04 -19.45 7.92
C ILE A 184 16.15 -19.63 9.44
N ILE A 185 16.76 -20.73 9.89
CA ILE A 185 16.97 -20.99 11.32
C ILE A 185 17.89 -19.93 11.95
N MET A 186 18.97 -19.55 11.26
CA MET A 186 19.92 -18.55 11.73
C MET A 186 19.27 -17.18 11.89
N GLU A 187 18.58 -16.70 10.86
CA GLU A 187 17.98 -15.36 10.86
C GLU A 187 16.84 -15.23 11.87
N LYS A 188 15.97 -16.24 12.00
CA LYS A 188 14.96 -16.22 13.06
C LYS A 188 15.59 -16.11 14.45
N ARG A 189 16.54 -16.99 14.77
CA ARG A 189 17.20 -16.98 16.10
C ARG A 189 17.97 -15.69 16.37
N ARG A 190 18.47 -15.02 15.32
CA ARG A 190 19.11 -13.71 15.45
C ARG A 190 18.08 -12.65 15.83
N ARG A 191 16.91 -12.63 15.18
CA ARG A 191 15.85 -11.67 15.42
C ARG A 191 15.16 -11.86 16.78
N ASP A 192 14.89 -13.11 17.17
CA ASP A 192 14.31 -13.43 18.49
C ASP A 192 15.17 -12.92 19.67
N LYS A 193 16.49 -12.80 19.48
CA LYS A 193 17.39 -12.24 20.51
C LYS A 193 17.34 -10.72 20.60
N VAL A 194 17.01 -10.04 19.51
CA VAL A 194 16.92 -8.58 19.45
C VAL A 194 15.60 -8.11 20.09
N THR A 195 14.56 -8.93 20.04
CA THR A 195 13.22 -8.62 20.56
C THR A 195 12.99 -9.03 22.02
N ASP A 196 13.97 -9.64 22.71
CA ASP A 196 13.87 -10.01 24.13
C ASP A 196 14.17 -8.82 25.07
N PRO A 197 13.19 -8.29 25.83
CA PRO A 197 13.38 -7.15 26.72
C PRO A 197 14.39 -7.39 27.85
N LEU A 198 14.67 -8.65 28.21
CA LEU A 198 15.67 -9.00 29.23
C LEU A 198 17.10 -9.02 28.67
N ALA A 199 17.27 -9.21 27.37
CA ALA A 199 18.58 -9.20 26.70
C ALA A 199 19.09 -7.76 26.43
N VAL A 200 18.17 -6.80 26.29
CA VAL A 200 18.49 -5.36 26.12
C VAL A 200 19.30 -4.82 27.32
N ARG A 201 19.06 -5.32 28.53
CA ARG A 201 19.81 -4.89 29.74
C ARG A 201 21.26 -5.39 29.83
N VAL A 202 21.67 -6.35 29.00
CA VAL A 202 23.03 -6.90 29.01
C VAL A 202 23.89 -6.27 27.90
N LEU A 203 23.29 -5.61 26.91
CA LEU A 203 24.03 -4.95 25.82
C LEU A 203 24.43 -3.50 26.14
N GLU A 204 23.77 -2.84 27.10
CA GLU A 204 24.09 -1.46 27.51
C GLU A 204 25.35 -1.32 28.38
N HIS A 205 26.04 -2.43 28.74
CA HIS A 205 27.21 -2.39 29.64
C HIS A 205 28.53 -2.90 29.03
N ASP A 206 28.57 -3.26 27.75
CA ASP A 206 29.78 -3.76 27.08
C ASP A 206 30.27 -2.85 25.93
N GLU A 207 29.75 -1.63 25.79
CA GLU A 207 30.35 -0.60 24.94
C GLU A 207 31.27 0.32 25.77
N ASP A 208 32.58 0.11 25.65
CA ASP A 208 33.59 1.06 26.14
C ASP A 208 33.56 2.32 25.23
N PRO A 209 33.57 3.54 25.79
CA PRO A 209 33.30 4.77 25.05
C PRO A 209 34.58 5.27 24.38
N GLY A 210 34.60 5.32 23.04
CA GLY A 210 35.77 5.78 22.32
C GLY A 210 35.45 6.23 20.89
N GLU A 211 35.63 7.53 20.69
CA GLU A 211 35.76 8.25 19.42
C GLU A 211 34.48 8.52 18.60
N VAL A 212 33.97 9.74 18.86
CA VAL A 212 33.24 10.60 17.94
C VAL A 212 33.95 10.61 16.57
N HIS A 213 33.33 10.01 15.57
CA HIS A 213 33.66 10.29 14.17
C HIS A 213 32.47 10.94 13.49
N GLU A 214 32.72 12.20 13.14
CA GLU A 214 31.99 13.07 12.23
C GLU A 214 31.76 12.32 10.90
N TYR A 215 30.53 11.87 10.64
CA TYR A 215 30.15 11.35 9.32
C TYR A 215 29.80 12.55 8.45
N THR A 216 30.70 12.91 7.54
CA THR A 216 30.36 13.70 6.36
C THR A 216 29.37 12.90 5.52
N GLU A 217 28.16 13.45 5.33
CA GLU A 217 27.16 12.97 4.38
C GLU A 217 27.80 12.81 2.99
N TYR A 218 27.79 11.58 2.48
CA TYR A 218 28.03 11.30 1.07
C TYR A 218 26.68 10.85 0.51
N GLU A 219 25.93 11.81 -0.06
CA GLU A 219 24.74 11.53 -0.87
C GLU A 219 25.19 10.79 -2.14
N PRO A 220 24.73 9.55 -2.40
CA PRO A 220 24.85 8.98 -3.73
C PRO A 220 23.71 9.55 -4.57
N ASP A 221 24.07 10.37 -5.56
CA ASP A 221 23.19 10.85 -6.63
C ASP A 221 22.36 9.69 -7.22
N ILE A 222 21.07 9.67 -6.89
CA ILE A 222 20.09 8.76 -7.48
C ILE A 222 19.68 9.35 -8.84
N PRO A 223 19.93 8.69 -9.98
CA PRO A 223 19.41 9.16 -11.25
C PRO A 223 17.90 8.97 -11.27
N ALA A 224 17.17 10.08 -11.18
CA ALA A 224 15.73 10.16 -11.45
C ALA A 224 15.46 9.63 -12.88
N ILE A 225 14.85 8.44 -12.99
CA ILE A 225 14.46 7.92 -14.30
C ILE A 225 13.27 8.71 -14.79
N VAL A 226 13.49 9.52 -15.81
CA VAL A 226 12.52 10.29 -16.58
C VAL A 226 11.67 9.31 -17.40
N VAL A 227 10.35 9.44 -17.34
CA VAL A 227 9.42 8.83 -18.28
C VAL A 227 9.08 9.93 -19.27
N THR A 228 9.44 9.74 -20.54
CA THR A 228 9.20 10.71 -21.62
C THR A 228 7.92 10.40 -22.41
N GLU A 229 7.58 11.31 -23.30
CA GLU A 229 6.27 11.73 -23.82
C GLU A 229 5.40 10.74 -24.63
N GLU A 230 5.85 9.52 -24.91
CA GLU A 230 5.21 8.69 -25.95
C GLU A 230 4.36 7.54 -25.36
N VAL A 231 4.20 7.46 -24.02
CA VAL A 231 3.63 6.32 -23.29
C VAL A 231 2.08 6.21 -23.31
N LEU A 232 1.39 7.07 -24.03
CA LEU A 232 -0.06 6.97 -24.21
C LEU A 232 -0.45 6.83 -25.68
N GLU A 233 0.49 6.93 -26.62
CA GLU A 233 0.20 6.96 -28.05
C GLU A 233 -0.29 5.61 -28.63
N ALA A 234 -0.04 4.48 -27.96
CA ALA A 234 -0.51 3.19 -28.45
C ALA A 234 -1.99 2.88 -28.13
N CYS A 235 -2.57 3.55 -27.13
CA CYS A 235 -4.03 3.55 -26.88
C CYS A 235 -4.75 4.70 -27.62
N ASP A 236 -4.01 5.63 -28.23
CA ASP A 236 -4.50 6.96 -28.59
C ASP A 236 -5.11 7.06 -30.00
N ARG A 237 -4.92 6.07 -30.88
CA ARG A 237 -5.40 6.25 -32.28
C ARG A 237 -6.91 6.26 -32.43
N ASP A 238 -7.67 5.64 -31.52
CA ASP A 238 -9.14 5.73 -31.51
C ASP A 238 -9.69 6.64 -30.41
N ALA A 239 -8.93 6.92 -29.34
CA ALA A 239 -9.23 8.03 -28.45
C ALA A 239 -9.22 9.38 -29.19
N ARG A 240 -8.50 9.51 -30.32
CA ARG A 240 -8.59 10.67 -31.23
C ARG A 240 -9.98 10.95 -31.80
N ARG A 241 -10.92 10.00 -31.75
CA ARG A 241 -12.33 10.24 -32.10
C ARG A 241 -13.20 10.62 -30.89
N TYR A 242 -12.75 10.27 -29.68
CA TYR A 242 -13.41 10.50 -28.38
C TYR A 242 -12.70 11.58 -27.52
N MET A 243 -11.68 12.24 -28.06
CA MET A 243 -10.92 13.34 -27.45
C MET A 243 -10.67 14.45 -28.48
N THR A 244 -11.66 14.79 -29.30
CA THR A 244 -11.59 16.01 -30.09
C THR A 244 -12.00 17.20 -29.23
N ARG A 245 -11.03 18.08 -28.95
CA ARG A 245 -11.17 19.42 -28.35
C ARG A 245 -11.95 19.44 -27.02
N GLU A 246 -11.21 19.54 -25.90
CA GLU A 246 -11.64 20.02 -24.55
C GLU A 246 -11.82 19.01 -23.40
N GLY A 247 -11.64 17.69 -23.57
CA GLY A 247 -11.78 16.74 -22.45
C GLY A 247 -10.70 16.89 -21.36
N ARG A 248 -11.08 17.05 -20.08
CA ARG A 248 -10.19 17.20 -18.92
C ARG A 248 -10.22 15.95 -18.03
N VAL A 249 -9.06 15.57 -17.47
CA VAL A 249 -8.95 14.47 -16.51
C VAL A 249 -8.89 15.02 -15.08
N TYR A 250 -9.71 14.46 -14.19
CA TYR A 250 -9.84 14.85 -12.78
C TYR A 250 -9.33 13.73 -11.90
N LEU A 251 -8.40 14.06 -11.01
CA LEU A 251 -7.83 13.11 -10.05
C LEU A 251 -8.50 13.31 -8.69
N ILE A 252 -9.14 12.25 -8.19
CA ILE A 252 -9.71 12.23 -6.85
C ILE A 252 -8.84 11.38 -5.95
N LEU A 253 -8.13 12.03 -5.03
CA LEU A 253 -7.15 11.35 -4.17
C LEU A 253 -7.66 11.17 -2.75
N TYR A 254 -7.43 9.96 -2.24
CA TYR A 254 -7.18 9.70 -0.83
C TYR A 254 -5.71 9.31 -0.66
N TYR A 255 -4.98 10.09 0.14
CA TYR A 255 -3.60 9.87 0.60
C TYR A 255 -2.44 9.87 -0.41
N ALA A 256 -1.48 10.78 -0.13
CA ALA A 256 -0.07 10.88 -0.53
C ALA A 256 0.36 10.55 -1.97
N MET A 257 0.63 11.61 -2.75
CA MET A 257 1.78 11.61 -3.66
C MET A 257 3.05 11.59 -2.81
N SER A 258 3.97 10.67 -3.08
CA SER A 258 5.31 10.66 -2.46
C SER A 258 6.40 10.55 -3.54
N GLY A 259 7.35 11.50 -3.54
CA GLY A 259 8.57 11.45 -4.35
C GLY A 259 9.25 12.83 -4.53
N PRO A 260 10.56 12.98 -4.23
CA PRO A 260 11.31 14.21 -4.49
C PRO A 260 12.09 14.16 -5.83
N THR A 261 12.63 15.35 -6.17
CA THR A 261 13.65 15.71 -7.18
C THR A 261 13.17 16.21 -8.55
N ALA A 262 13.26 17.54 -8.69
CA ALA A 262 13.37 18.25 -9.95
C ALA A 262 14.86 18.29 -10.36
N LEU A 263 15.18 17.94 -11.61
CA LEU A 263 16.49 18.23 -12.22
C LEU A 263 16.32 18.62 -13.69
N HIS A 264 17.04 19.68 -14.07
CA HIS A 264 17.08 20.36 -15.37
C HIS A 264 18.13 19.76 -16.33
N ASN A 265 17.92 19.98 -17.64
CA ASN A 265 18.87 19.99 -18.79
C ASN A 265 19.02 18.71 -19.67
N PRO A 266 19.63 18.79 -20.87
CA PRO A 266 19.16 19.46 -22.09
C PRO A 266 19.09 18.50 -23.32
N VAL A 267 18.47 18.97 -24.41
CA VAL A 267 18.14 18.25 -25.65
C VAL A 267 19.37 17.75 -26.42
N VAL A 268 19.39 16.45 -26.80
CA VAL A 268 20.20 15.91 -27.90
C VAL A 268 19.33 14.95 -28.73
N GLY A 269 19.13 15.27 -30.00
CA GLY A 269 18.30 14.48 -30.92
C GLY A 269 19.07 13.33 -31.59
N PHE A 270 18.37 12.21 -31.81
CA PHE A 270 18.77 11.16 -32.75
C PHE A 270 17.57 10.64 -33.54
N ALA A 271 17.81 10.38 -34.82
CA ALA A 271 16.85 10.00 -35.84
C ALA A 271 16.36 8.55 -35.68
N ALA A 272 15.07 8.33 -35.94
CA ALA A 272 14.42 7.02 -35.90
C ALA A 272 14.67 6.21 -37.19
N GLU A 273 15.06 4.95 -37.02
CA GLU A 273 15.12 3.95 -38.08
C GLU A 273 13.99 2.92 -37.87
N GLN A 274 13.24 2.62 -38.93
CA GLN A 274 12.00 1.84 -38.90
C GLN A 274 12.23 0.35 -38.65
N ARG A 275 11.41 -0.27 -37.78
CA ARG A 275 11.18 -1.73 -37.72
C ARG A 275 9.72 -2.08 -37.47
N GLU A 276 9.41 -3.32 -37.82
CA GLU A 276 8.17 -3.86 -38.40
C GLU A 276 6.94 -3.98 -37.46
N THR A 277 5.81 -4.19 -38.12
CA THR A 277 4.42 -4.11 -37.66
C THR A 277 3.99 -5.18 -36.65
N HIS A 278 3.56 -4.74 -35.45
CA HIS A 278 2.74 -5.51 -34.52
C HIS A 278 1.23 -5.21 -34.74
N PRO A 279 0.31 -6.15 -34.47
CA PRO A 279 -1.12 -5.94 -34.68
C PRO A 279 -1.65 -4.84 -33.74
N SER A 280 -2.31 -3.84 -34.33
CA SER A 280 -2.95 -2.72 -33.61
C SER A 280 -4.03 -3.20 -32.64
N PRO A 281 -4.24 -2.53 -31.49
CA PRO A 281 -5.36 -2.82 -30.61
C PRO A 281 -6.71 -2.58 -31.32
N PRO A 282 -7.79 -3.26 -30.91
CA PRO A 282 -9.11 -3.03 -31.50
C PRO A 282 -9.51 -1.57 -31.32
N GLY A 283 -9.83 -0.91 -32.43
CA GLY A 283 -10.05 0.52 -32.50
C GLY A 283 -11.37 1.03 -31.92
N ASP A 284 -12.02 0.25 -31.08
CA ASP A 284 -13.26 0.62 -30.44
C ASP A 284 -13.44 -0.28 -29.22
N LEU A 285 -13.53 0.33 -28.03
CA LEU A 285 -13.76 -0.39 -26.77
C LEU A 285 -15.06 -1.21 -26.86
N SER A 286 -16.05 -0.76 -27.63
CA SER A 286 -17.32 -1.46 -27.80
C SER A 286 -17.17 -2.87 -28.39
N LEU A 287 -16.06 -3.12 -29.12
CA LEU A 287 -15.71 -4.38 -29.76
C LEU A 287 -14.99 -5.36 -28.83
N LEU A 288 -14.65 -4.94 -27.60
CA LEU A 288 -14.03 -5.83 -26.62
C LEU A 288 -14.95 -7.00 -26.29
N SER A 289 -14.34 -8.17 -26.13
CA SER A 289 -15.03 -9.40 -25.78
C SER A 289 -15.55 -9.34 -24.33
N THR A 290 -16.71 -9.95 -24.09
CA THR A 290 -17.22 -10.21 -22.73
C THR A 290 -16.56 -11.42 -22.08
N ASP A 291 -16.00 -12.33 -22.87
CA ASP A 291 -15.48 -13.62 -22.37
C ASP A 291 -13.96 -13.64 -22.18
N ARG A 292 -13.22 -12.69 -22.80
CA ARG A 292 -11.75 -12.72 -22.88
C ARG A 292 -11.18 -11.32 -22.74
N PHE A 293 -10.05 -11.25 -22.04
CA PHE A 293 -9.25 -10.03 -21.98
C PHE A 293 -8.60 -9.73 -23.33
N ALA A 294 -8.71 -8.48 -23.77
CA ALA A 294 -7.73 -7.88 -24.65
C ALA A 294 -6.55 -7.38 -23.81
N VAL A 295 -5.35 -7.45 -24.38
CA VAL A 295 -4.15 -6.89 -23.76
C VAL A 295 -3.79 -5.63 -24.52
N LEU A 296 -3.73 -4.51 -23.80
CA LEU A 296 -3.22 -3.25 -24.32
C LEU A 296 -1.80 -3.08 -23.81
N GLU A 297 -0.86 -2.96 -24.73
CA GLU A 297 0.55 -2.76 -24.43
C GLU A 297 0.94 -1.32 -24.77
N HIS A 298 1.94 -0.81 -24.06
CA HIS A 298 2.48 0.49 -24.38
C HIS A 298 3.97 0.42 -24.79
N PRO A 299 4.36 0.91 -26.00
CA PRO A 299 5.74 0.96 -26.49
C PRO A 299 6.79 1.45 -25.48
N LEU A 300 6.51 2.52 -24.73
CA LEU A 300 7.42 3.06 -23.72
C LEU A 300 7.44 2.31 -22.38
N PHE A 301 6.43 1.49 -22.08
CA PHE A 301 6.42 0.60 -20.92
C PHE A 301 6.17 -0.83 -21.39
N PRO A 302 7.16 -1.45 -22.07
CA PRO A 302 6.99 -2.79 -22.64
C PRO A 302 6.76 -3.87 -21.59
N ASP A 303 7.07 -3.60 -20.31
CA ASP A 303 6.87 -4.51 -19.19
C ASP A 303 5.51 -4.32 -18.49
N ASP A 304 4.76 -3.26 -18.83
CA ASP A 304 3.47 -2.94 -18.25
C ASP A 304 2.37 -3.12 -19.30
N HIS A 305 1.26 -3.72 -18.91
CA HIS A 305 0.13 -3.99 -19.81
C HIS A 305 -1.20 -3.79 -19.10
N VAL A 306 -2.25 -3.55 -19.89
CA VAL A 306 -3.61 -3.47 -19.38
C VAL A 306 -4.41 -4.62 -19.96
N ARG A 307 -4.82 -5.55 -19.10
CA ARG A 307 -5.84 -6.54 -19.43
C ARG A 307 -7.20 -5.88 -19.28
N ILE A 308 -7.97 -5.76 -20.36
CA ILE A 308 -9.30 -5.16 -20.35
C ILE A 308 -10.31 -6.04 -21.07
N LYS A 309 -11.51 -6.15 -20.52
CA LYS A 309 -12.65 -6.82 -21.16
C LYS A 309 -13.89 -5.95 -21.04
N LYS A 310 -14.86 -6.19 -21.92
CA LYS A 310 -16.20 -5.64 -21.76
C LYS A 310 -16.94 -6.43 -20.67
N SER A 311 -17.73 -5.77 -19.86
CA SER A 311 -18.49 -6.41 -18.79
C SER A 311 -19.94 -5.91 -18.80
N GLU A 312 -20.89 -6.80 -18.54
CA GLU A 312 -22.33 -6.51 -18.58
C GLU A 312 -22.93 -6.49 -17.17
N PHE A 313 -22.30 -5.77 -16.23
CA PHE A 313 -22.74 -5.68 -14.84
C PHE A 313 -23.24 -4.26 -14.51
N CYS A 314 -23.99 -4.13 -13.41
CA CYS A 314 -24.33 -2.85 -12.78
C CYS A 314 -25.31 -1.93 -13.56
N ASP A 315 -24.84 -1.18 -14.55
CA ASP A 315 -25.62 -0.14 -15.25
C ASP A 315 -26.48 -0.74 -16.38
N GLY A 316 -25.84 -1.50 -17.28
CA GLY A 316 -26.47 -2.06 -18.46
C GLY A 316 -26.86 -1.04 -19.55
N THR A 317 -26.73 0.27 -19.31
CA THR A 317 -27.08 1.32 -20.29
C THR A 317 -25.88 1.92 -21.03
N VAL A 318 -24.67 1.79 -20.49
CA VAL A 318 -23.42 2.36 -21.04
C VAL A 318 -22.34 1.30 -21.21
N GLY A 319 -21.31 1.61 -22.01
CA GLY A 319 -20.11 0.78 -22.09
C GLY A 319 -19.48 0.64 -20.70
N THR A 320 -19.30 -0.61 -20.28
CA THR A 320 -18.74 -0.97 -18.98
C THR A 320 -17.60 -1.95 -19.20
N TYR A 321 -16.48 -1.71 -18.52
CA TYR A 321 -15.25 -2.44 -18.73
C TYR A 321 -14.57 -2.71 -17.40
N THR A 322 -13.95 -3.88 -17.29
CA THR A 322 -13.18 -4.25 -16.10
C THR A 322 -11.88 -4.90 -16.50
N GLY A 323 -10.93 -4.94 -15.58
CA GLY A 323 -9.71 -5.70 -15.75
C GLY A 323 -8.59 -5.26 -14.85
N TYR A 324 -7.36 -5.44 -15.33
CA TYR A 324 -6.15 -5.24 -14.55
C TYR A 324 -5.18 -4.31 -15.25
N ILE A 325 -4.60 -3.40 -14.47
CA ILE A 325 -3.37 -2.70 -14.83
C ILE A 325 -2.24 -3.53 -14.25
N ASP A 326 -1.53 -4.22 -15.13
CA ASP A 326 -0.47 -5.16 -14.81
C ASP A 326 0.89 -4.45 -14.90
N ILE A 327 1.50 -4.23 -13.74
CA ILE A 327 2.83 -3.64 -13.58
C ILE A 327 3.74 -4.76 -13.12
N GLN A 328 4.33 -5.46 -14.09
CA GLN A 328 5.08 -6.70 -13.85
C GLN A 328 4.21 -7.73 -13.09
N ALA A 329 4.57 -8.10 -11.85
CA ALA A 329 3.79 -9.05 -11.04
C ALA A 329 2.83 -8.39 -10.04
N ARG A 330 2.47 -7.14 -10.29
CA ARG A 330 1.48 -6.38 -9.53
C ARG A 330 0.30 -6.11 -10.44
N HIS A 331 -0.90 -6.44 -9.99
CA HIS A 331 -2.10 -6.39 -10.79
C HIS A 331 -3.13 -5.54 -10.06
N LEU A 332 -3.35 -4.31 -10.54
CA LEU A 332 -4.35 -3.39 -9.99
C LEU A 332 -5.68 -3.59 -10.71
N PHE A 333 -6.71 -4.00 -9.99
CA PHE A 333 -8.04 -4.19 -10.54
C PHE A 333 -8.76 -2.86 -10.72
N PHE A 334 -9.51 -2.73 -11.81
CA PHE A 334 -10.32 -1.54 -12.07
C PHE A 334 -11.72 -1.86 -12.61
N TYR A 335 -12.62 -0.91 -12.37
CA TYR A 335 -13.93 -0.81 -13.01
C TYR A 335 -14.01 0.51 -13.77
N PHE A 336 -14.44 0.46 -15.02
CA PHE A 336 -14.61 1.64 -15.86
C PHE A 336 -16.02 1.71 -16.43
N PHE A 337 -16.65 2.87 -16.29
CA PHE A 337 -17.97 3.16 -16.84
C PHE A 337 -17.90 4.39 -17.71
N GLU A 338 -18.43 4.26 -18.93
CA GLU A 338 -18.64 5.39 -19.81
C GLU A 338 -19.67 6.38 -19.23
N SER A 339 -19.56 7.64 -19.63
CA SER A 339 -20.58 8.64 -19.36
C SER A 339 -21.91 8.26 -20.01
N ARG A 340 -23.01 8.51 -19.28
CA ARG A 340 -24.40 8.38 -19.80
C ARG A 340 -24.79 9.52 -20.74
N SER A 341 -24.05 10.62 -20.71
CA SER A 341 -24.31 11.80 -21.53
C SER A 341 -23.60 11.71 -22.89
N ASP A 342 -22.33 12.06 -22.96
CA ASP A 342 -21.52 11.97 -24.19
C ASP A 342 -20.11 11.47 -23.82
N PRO A 343 -19.85 10.15 -23.77
CA PRO A 343 -18.57 9.61 -23.33
C PRO A 343 -17.39 10.04 -24.21
N ALA A 344 -17.66 10.55 -25.42
CA ALA A 344 -16.67 11.09 -26.35
C ALA A 344 -16.28 12.55 -26.07
N LYS A 345 -16.95 13.22 -25.14
CA LYS A 345 -16.69 14.63 -24.79
C LYS A 345 -16.58 14.87 -23.30
N ASP A 346 -17.31 14.07 -22.53
CA ASP A 346 -17.38 14.22 -21.09
C ASP A 346 -16.04 13.88 -20.42
N ASP A 347 -15.79 14.60 -19.33
CA ASP A 347 -14.55 14.51 -18.56
C ASP A 347 -14.33 13.09 -17.99
N VAL A 348 -13.07 12.74 -17.72
CA VAL A 348 -12.72 11.46 -17.06
C VAL A 348 -12.44 11.71 -15.60
N ILE A 349 -13.12 10.97 -14.73
CA ILE A 349 -12.91 10.94 -13.29
C ILE A 349 -12.16 9.67 -12.91
N PHE A 350 -11.00 9.84 -12.29
CA PHE A 350 -10.29 8.76 -11.60
C PHE A 350 -10.67 8.78 -10.11
N TRP A 351 -11.24 7.68 -9.62
CA TRP A 351 -11.71 7.50 -8.26
C TRP A 351 -10.92 6.42 -7.52
N THR A 352 -10.48 6.74 -6.31
CA THR A 352 -9.93 5.78 -5.34
C THR A 352 -10.56 5.99 -3.98
N SER A 353 -10.97 4.90 -3.33
CA SER A 353 -11.35 4.93 -1.92
C SER A 353 -10.14 4.93 -0.98
N GLY A 354 -10.38 5.30 0.27
CA GLY A 354 -9.36 5.42 1.31
C GLY A 354 -9.07 4.18 2.17
N GLY A 355 -9.09 4.37 3.50
CA GLY A 355 -8.77 3.33 4.51
C GLY A 355 -7.61 3.74 5.42
N PRO A 356 -6.33 3.69 4.98
CA PRO A 356 -5.83 3.12 3.72
C PRO A 356 -6.11 1.62 3.62
N GLY A 357 -6.29 1.12 2.39
CA GLY A 357 -6.48 -0.30 2.13
C GLY A 357 -7.91 -0.72 1.79
N CYS A 358 -8.82 0.22 1.53
CA CYS A 358 -10.20 -0.07 1.18
C CYS A 358 -10.43 -0.02 -0.34
N SER A 359 -11.24 -0.95 -0.84
CA SER A 359 -11.57 -1.12 -2.25
C SER A 359 -12.46 0.02 -2.76
N SER A 360 -12.19 0.46 -3.99
CA SER A 360 -13.01 1.46 -4.68
C SER A 360 -14.39 0.94 -5.10
N SER A 361 -14.59 -0.38 -4.98
CA SER A 361 -15.92 -0.98 -5.11
C SER A 361 -16.88 -0.51 -4.01
N LEU A 362 -16.37 -0.07 -2.85
CA LEU A 362 -17.19 0.55 -1.80
C LEU A 362 -17.92 1.78 -2.37
N SER A 363 -17.16 2.74 -2.90
CA SER A 363 -17.74 3.96 -3.46
C SER A 363 -18.55 3.70 -4.74
N LEU A 364 -18.14 2.72 -5.54
CA LEU A 364 -18.91 2.29 -6.71
C LEU A 364 -20.32 1.82 -6.31
N PHE A 365 -20.44 0.85 -5.41
CA PHE A 365 -21.72 0.20 -5.10
C PHE A 365 -22.52 0.85 -3.98
N MET A 366 -21.91 1.73 -3.18
CA MET A 366 -22.60 2.44 -2.09
C MET A 366 -22.87 3.91 -2.44
N GLU A 367 -21.89 4.59 -3.03
CA GLU A 367 -21.87 6.05 -3.05
C GLU A 367 -22.35 6.60 -4.41
N LEU A 368 -21.46 6.58 -5.40
CA LEU A 368 -21.53 7.40 -6.61
C LEU A 368 -21.46 6.61 -7.91
N GLY A 369 -21.23 5.30 -7.87
CA GLY A 369 -21.23 4.47 -9.07
C GLY A 369 -22.62 4.30 -9.69
N PRO A 370 -22.70 3.70 -10.89
CA PRO A 370 -23.91 3.66 -11.70
C PRO A 370 -25.02 2.76 -11.15
N CYS A 371 -24.69 1.90 -10.18
CA CYS A 371 -25.65 1.06 -9.50
C CYS A 371 -25.30 0.89 -8.02
N ARG A 372 -26.26 0.38 -7.24
CA ARG A 372 -26.13 0.07 -5.82
C ARG A 372 -26.41 -1.39 -5.53
N VAL A 373 -25.66 -1.99 -4.60
CA VAL A 373 -25.90 -3.35 -4.11
C VAL A 373 -26.77 -3.29 -2.87
N THR A 374 -28.08 -3.17 -3.05
CA THR A 374 -29.04 -3.13 -1.94
C THR A 374 -29.45 -4.52 -1.45
N SER A 375 -29.08 -5.58 -2.19
CA SER A 375 -29.28 -7.00 -1.94
C SER A 375 -28.01 -7.78 -2.35
N PRO A 376 -27.63 -8.88 -1.67
CA PRO A 376 -26.51 -9.73 -2.12
C PRO A 376 -26.73 -10.34 -3.52
N ASP A 377 -27.97 -10.37 -4.00
CA ASP A 377 -28.35 -11.07 -5.22
C ASP A 377 -28.39 -10.19 -6.47
N ASN A 378 -28.43 -8.86 -6.33
CA ASN A 378 -28.57 -8.01 -7.51
C ASN A 378 -28.15 -6.56 -7.26
N THR A 379 -27.86 -5.85 -8.36
CA THR A 379 -27.64 -4.41 -8.39
C THR A 379 -28.93 -3.67 -8.73
N THR A 380 -29.01 -2.41 -8.30
CA THR A 380 -30.11 -1.48 -8.59
C THR A 380 -29.56 -0.22 -9.23
N PHE A 381 -30.19 0.29 -10.27
CA PHE A 381 -29.74 1.49 -10.97
C PHE A 381 -29.66 2.71 -10.04
N ASN A 382 -28.56 3.48 -10.13
CA ASN A 382 -28.38 4.73 -9.39
C ASN A 382 -28.65 5.94 -10.30
N PRO A 383 -29.76 6.69 -10.11
CA PRO A 383 -30.08 7.87 -10.90
C PRO A 383 -29.21 9.09 -10.58
N HIS A 384 -28.39 9.01 -9.52
CA HIS A 384 -27.49 10.08 -9.08
C HIS A 384 -26.02 9.69 -9.22
N SER A 385 -25.71 8.77 -10.13
CA SER A 385 -24.32 8.38 -10.37
C SER A 385 -23.54 9.53 -10.98
N TRP A 386 -22.26 9.63 -10.63
CA TRP A 386 -21.36 10.59 -11.24
C TRP A 386 -21.07 10.30 -12.70
N ASN A 387 -21.33 9.07 -13.19
CA ASN A 387 -21.24 8.79 -14.61
C ASN A 387 -22.38 9.39 -15.44
N GLU A 388 -23.27 10.18 -14.84
CA GLU A 388 -24.29 10.93 -15.60
C GLU A 388 -23.65 11.94 -16.57
N HIS A 389 -22.48 12.49 -16.21
CA HIS A 389 -21.79 13.55 -16.96
C HIS A 389 -20.26 13.36 -17.00
N ALA A 390 -19.77 12.14 -16.74
CA ALA A 390 -18.35 11.83 -16.73
C ALA A 390 -18.11 10.35 -17.01
N ASN A 391 -16.96 10.05 -17.62
CA ASN A 391 -16.43 8.70 -17.65
C ASN A 391 -15.76 8.42 -16.29
N VAL A 392 -16.10 7.34 -15.58
CA VAL A 392 -15.62 7.12 -14.20
C VAL A 392 -14.81 5.82 -14.09
N PHE A 393 -13.60 5.94 -13.54
CA PHE A 393 -12.65 4.85 -13.34
C PHE A 393 -12.44 4.61 -11.84
N PHE A 394 -12.86 3.46 -11.34
CA PHE A 394 -12.66 3.04 -9.94
C PHE A 394 -11.49 2.07 -9.87
N VAL A 395 -10.47 2.37 -9.06
CA VAL A 395 -9.28 1.51 -8.95
C VAL A 395 -9.12 0.96 -7.54
N ASP A 396 -8.99 -0.36 -7.44
CA ASP A 396 -8.61 -1.00 -6.18
C ASP A 396 -7.10 -0.78 -5.95
N GLN A 397 -6.77 0.02 -4.94
CA GLN A 397 -5.40 0.36 -4.62
C GLN A 397 -5.21 0.53 -3.10
N PRO A 398 -4.02 0.22 -2.57
CA PRO A 398 -2.84 -0.36 -3.24
C PRO A 398 -2.95 -1.88 -3.48
N ILE A 399 -1.85 -2.54 -3.85
CA ILE A 399 -1.80 -4.01 -4.00
C ILE A 399 -2.21 -4.69 -2.69
N GLY A 400 -3.08 -5.71 -2.81
CA GLY A 400 -3.70 -6.41 -1.69
C GLY A 400 -5.10 -5.91 -1.34
N VAL A 401 -5.56 -4.83 -1.98
CA VAL A 401 -6.90 -4.26 -1.77
C VAL A 401 -7.89 -4.78 -2.80
N GLY A 402 -9.09 -5.15 -2.35
CA GLY A 402 -10.17 -5.60 -3.25
C GLY A 402 -9.72 -6.78 -4.11
N PHE A 403 -9.81 -6.63 -5.43
CA PHE A 403 -9.32 -7.64 -6.37
C PHE A 403 -7.88 -7.42 -6.85
N SER A 404 -7.19 -6.38 -6.36
CA SER A 404 -5.79 -6.11 -6.68
C SER A 404 -4.86 -7.03 -5.91
N TYR A 405 -3.92 -7.67 -6.61
CA TYR A 405 -3.03 -8.67 -6.04
C TYR A 405 -1.62 -8.60 -6.62
N ALA A 406 -0.69 -9.29 -5.98
CA ALA A 406 0.63 -9.57 -6.53
C ALA A 406 0.88 -11.08 -6.53
N GLU A 407 1.53 -11.60 -7.57
CA GLU A 407 1.76 -13.04 -7.77
C GLU A 407 2.42 -13.72 -6.55
N TYR A 408 3.22 -12.98 -5.78
CA TYR A 408 3.98 -13.51 -4.64
C TYR A 408 3.60 -12.88 -3.29
N GLY A 409 2.44 -12.22 -3.20
CA GLY A 409 1.90 -11.65 -1.96
C GLY A 409 2.66 -10.42 -1.45
N GLU A 410 3.18 -9.57 -2.34
CA GLU A 410 3.72 -8.26 -1.97
C GLU A 410 2.62 -7.38 -1.36
N THR A 411 2.91 -6.74 -0.22
CA THR A 411 2.07 -5.67 0.35
C THR A 411 2.81 -4.35 0.16
N VAL A 412 2.15 -3.37 -0.43
CA VAL A 412 2.72 -2.03 -0.61
C VAL A 412 2.61 -1.26 0.70
N VAL A 413 3.75 -0.79 1.23
CA VAL A 413 3.83 -0.08 2.53
C VAL A 413 3.97 1.44 2.39
N ARG A 414 3.98 1.96 1.16
CA ARG A 414 3.93 3.38 0.79
C ARG A 414 3.25 3.53 -0.57
N ILE A 415 2.26 4.41 -0.71
CA ILE A 415 1.69 4.74 -2.02
C ILE A 415 2.72 5.56 -2.79
N TYR A 416 3.48 4.91 -3.67
CA TYR A 416 3.89 5.60 -4.88
C TYR A 416 2.66 5.60 -5.76
N PHE A 417 2.03 6.76 -5.95
CA PHE A 417 1.11 6.89 -7.07
C PHE A 417 1.94 6.60 -8.32
N TYR A 418 1.74 5.44 -8.93
CA TYR A 418 2.35 5.09 -10.22
C TYR A 418 1.92 6.08 -11.32
N LEU A 419 0.91 6.93 -11.04
CA LEU A 419 0.36 7.99 -11.89
C LEU A 419 0.83 9.41 -11.51
N SER A 420 1.75 9.60 -10.55
CA SER A 420 2.15 10.92 -10.00
C SER A 420 3.05 11.79 -10.90
N ARG A 421 3.15 11.51 -12.20
CA ARG A 421 3.92 12.34 -13.14
C ARG A 421 2.98 13.05 -14.13
N PRO A 422 3.18 14.35 -14.41
CA PRO A 422 2.42 15.04 -15.44
C PRO A 422 2.73 14.41 -16.80
N PHE A 423 1.71 13.85 -17.45
CA PHE A 423 1.77 13.38 -18.83
C PHE A 423 1.88 14.61 -19.75
N LYS A 424 3.00 14.72 -20.44
CA LYS A 424 3.13 15.59 -21.62
C LYS A 424 2.92 14.68 -22.83
N LEU A 425 2.24 15.19 -23.86
CA LEU A 425 1.97 14.52 -25.15
C LEU A 425 2.61 15.41 -26.22
N SER A 426 3.63 14.90 -26.92
CA SER A 426 4.34 15.67 -27.95
C SER A 426 3.71 15.47 -29.32
N SER A 427 2.80 16.35 -29.67
CA SER A 427 2.80 17.10 -30.93
C SER A 427 1.65 18.09 -30.82
N GLU A 428 1.92 19.33 -31.25
CA GLU A 428 1.08 20.52 -31.06
C GLU A 428 -0.42 20.25 -30.79
N GLU A 429 -0.87 20.56 -29.56
CA GLU A 429 -2.27 20.84 -29.12
C GLU A 429 -3.10 19.82 -28.29
N ALA A 430 -2.56 18.74 -27.69
CA ALA A 430 -3.35 17.99 -26.68
C ALA A 430 -2.52 17.46 -25.50
N SER A 431 -2.37 18.27 -24.45
CA SER A 431 -1.85 17.82 -23.15
C SER A 431 -2.93 17.11 -22.33
N ILE A 432 -2.71 15.86 -21.88
CA ILE A 432 -3.41 15.32 -20.70
C ILE A 432 -2.82 16.05 -19.49
N GLY A 433 -3.24 17.30 -19.32
CA GLY A 433 -3.00 18.03 -18.10
C GLY A 433 -3.90 17.44 -17.02
N TRP A 434 -3.32 17.02 -15.90
CA TRP A 434 -4.04 16.95 -14.63
C TRP A 434 -4.66 18.32 -14.40
N SER A 435 -5.90 18.49 -14.86
CA SER A 435 -6.46 19.83 -15.00
C SER A 435 -7.01 20.27 -13.65
N ASN A 436 -7.47 19.31 -12.85
CA ASN A 436 -8.17 19.58 -11.60
C ASN A 436 -7.95 18.43 -10.59
N TYR A 437 -7.75 18.81 -9.33
CA TYR A 437 -7.75 17.97 -8.14
C TYR A 437 -9.11 18.08 -7.45
N MET A 438 -9.66 16.96 -7.00
CA MET A 438 -10.80 16.96 -6.08
C MET A 438 -10.46 16.01 -4.93
N SER A 439 -10.65 16.43 -3.69
CA SER A 439 -10.53 15.49 -2.57
C SER A 439 -11.65 14.46 -2.70
N GLU A 440 -11.39 13.20 -2.33
CA GLU A 440 -12.48 12.32 -1.92
C GLU A 440 -13.28 13.07 -0.85
N GLY A 441 -14.61 13.02 -0.93
CA GLY A 441 -15.47 13.67 0.05
C GLY A 441 -14.99 13.31 1.44
N ASN A 442 -14.68 14.33 2.25
CA ASN A 442 -14.18 14.12 3.60
C ASN A 442 -12.77 13.52 3.66
N GLY A 443 -11.81 14.08 2.93
CA GLY A 443 -10.40 13.70 3.03
C GLY A 443 -9.72 14.16 4.33
N CYS A 444 -8.80 13.35 4.86
CA CYS A 444 -7.90 13.69 5.97
C CYS A 444 -6.50 14.09 5.42
N THR A 445 -6.39 15.31 4.86
CA THR A 445 -5.16 15.77 4.16
C THR A 445 -4.06 16.30 5.11
N ASP A 446 -4.45 16.85 6.26
CA ASP A 446 -3.53 17.36 7.28
C ASP A 446 -3.99 16.94 8.67
N TRP A 447 -3.27 16.00 9.29
CA TRP A 447 -3.65 15.46 10.60
C TRP A 447 -3.47 16.46 11.74
N ILE A 448 -2.64 17.48 11.57
CA ILE A 448 -2.39 18.48 12.63
C ILE A 448 -3.55 19.45 12.77
N SER A 449 -4.21 19.79 11.67
CA SER A 449 -5.50 20.50 11.71
C SER A 449 -6.66 19.57 12.07
N MET A 450 -6.61 18.31 11.62
CA MET A 450 -7.70 17.35 11.80
C MET A 450 -7.85 16.88 13.25
N VAL A 451 -6.79 16.38 13.88
CA VAL A 451 -6.88 15.75 15.20
C VAL A 451 -7.44 16.68 16.29
N PRO A 452 -7.00 17.95 16.40
CA PRO A 452 -7.61 18.89 17.34
C PRO A 452 -9.09 19.20 17.05
N SER A 453 -9.53 19.08 15.79
CA SER A 453 -10.91 19.38 15.38
C SER A 453 -11.94 18.34 15.84
N TRP A 454 -11.51 17.15 16.22
CA TRP A 454 -12.39 16.13 16.82
C TRP A 454 -13.07 16.61 18.11
N TYR A 455 -12.39 17.47 18.89
CA TYR A 455 -13.02 18.13 20.03
C TYR A 455 -14.17 19.03 19.58
N ASP A 456 -13.96 19.85 18.56
CA ASP A 456 -14.98 20.80 18.09
C ASP A 456 -16.23 20.05 17.62
N MET A 457 -16.04 18.97 16.86
CA MET A 457 -17.14 18.16 16.36
C MET A 457 -17.91 17.41 17.45
N ALA A 458 -17.22 16.91 18.49
CA ALA A 458 -17.86 16.10 19.52
C ALA A 458 -18.48 16.95 20.67
N CYS A 459 -17.92 18.12 20.95
CA CYS A 459 -18.18 18.88 22.18
C CYS A 459 -18.76 20.28 21.95
N THR A 460 -18.97 20.70 20.70
CA THR A 460 -19.56 22.00 20.37
C THR A 460 -20.70 21.82 19.37
N PRO A 461 -21.59 22.81 19.16
CA PRO A 461 -22.65 22.72 18.17
C PRO A 461 -22.12 22.96 16.73
N ALA A 462 -20.92 22.48 16.40
CA ALA A 462 -20.31 22.65 15.08
C ALA A 462 -21.07 21.93 13.97
N SER A 463 -21.78 20.84 14.30
CA SER A 463 -22.57 20.08 13.35
C SER A 463 -23.91 19.66 13.96
N VAL A 464 -23.84 18.89 15.04
CA VAL A 464 -24.97 18.51 15.89
C VAL A 464 -24.78 19.06 17.31
N ALA A 465 -25.79 18.95 18.16
CA ALA A 465 -25.61 19.26 19.58
C ALA A 465 -24.48 18.40 20.19
N PRO A 466 -23.72 18.89 21.19
CA PRO A 466 -22.63 18.14 21.80
C PRO A 466 -23.03 16.71 22.18
N ILE A 467 -22.26 15.74 21.70
CA ILE A 467 -22.59 14.31 21.77
C ILE A 467 -21.91 13.59 22.92
N LEU A 468 -20.89 14.21 23.53
CA LEU A 468 -20.18 13.70 24.70
C LEU A 468 -20.60 14.44 25.98
N ASP A 469 -20.38 13.78 27.12
CA ASP A 469 -20.63 14.40 28.42
C ASP A 469 -19.62 15.51 28.72
N ILE A 470 -20.02 16.42 29.63
CA ILE A 470 -19.21 17.60 29.99
C ILE A 470 -17.83 17.19 30.49
N SER A 471 -17.69 16.11 31.27
CA SER A 471 -16.41 15.72 31.84
C SER A 471 -15.43 15.22 30.77
N SER A 472 -15.92 14.45 29.80
CA SER A 472 -15.16 14.05 28.61
C SER A 472 -14.73 15.27 27.81
N CYS A 473 -15.65 16.21 27.55
CA CYS A 473 -15.33 17.43 26.81
C CYS A 473 -14.32 18.34 27.52
N VAL A 474 -14.39 18.47 28.85
CA VAL A 474 -13.40 19.23 29.63
C VAL A 474 -12.03 18.59 29.49
N ARG A 475 -11.94 17.26 29.59
CA ARG A 475 -10.68 16.52 29.44
C ARG A 475 -10.09 16.69 28.04
N MET A 476 -10.89 16.49 27.00
CA MET A 476 -10.47 16.71 25.60
C MET A 476 -9.95 18.14 25.41
N LYS A 477 -10.68 19.15 25.90
CA LYS A 477 -10.28 20.56 25.78
C LYS A 477 -8.93 20.85 26.42
N GLN A 478 -8.63 20.23 27.57
CA GLN A 478 -7.34 20.34 28.25
C GLN A 478 -6.21 19.64 27.48
N ALA A 479 -6.52 18.56 26.77
CA ALA A 479 -5.54 17.81 25.98
C ALA A 479 -5.18 18.49 24.65
N VAL A 480 -6.11 19.22 24.02
CA VAL A 480 -5.92 19.85 22.70
C VAL A 480 -4.61 20.65 22.58
N PRO A 481 -4.23 21.58 23.49
CA PRO A 481 -2.99 22.35 23.34
C PRO A 481 -1.75 21.47 23.37
N ARG A 482 -1.71 20.49 24.27
CA ARG A 482 -0.59 19.54 24.39
C ARG A 482 -0.48 18.65 23.16
N CYS A 483 -1.62 18.18 22.64
CA CYS A 483 -1.65 17.37 21.42
C CYS A 483 -1.08 18.16 20.23
N LYS A 484 -1.59 19.38 20.00
CA LYS A 484 -1.14 20.23 18.89
C LYS A 484 0.36 20.52 18.97
N ASP A 485 0.85 20.92 20.14
CA ASP A 485 2.28 21.23 20.36
C ASP A 485 3.17 19.98 20.15
N ALA A 486 2.75 18.83 20.68
CA ALA A 486 3.51 17.59 20.55
C ALA A 486 3.61 17.10 19.10
N LEU A 487 2.50 17.14 18.34
CA LEU A 487 2.49 16.77 16.92
C LEU A 487 3.33 17.74 16.09
N GLN A 488 3.16 19.05 16.29
CA GLN A 488 3.94 20.07 15.57
C GLN A 488 5.44 19.83 15.74
N LYS A 489 5.89 19.72 17.00
CA LYS A 489 7.31 19.56 17.31
C LYS A 489 7.90 18.25 16.81
N SER A 490 7.16 17.15 16.97
CA SER A 490 7.70 15.79 16.82
C SER A 490 7.44 15.16 15.45
N CYS A 491 6.46 15.67 14.70
CA CYS A 491 6.11 15.17 13.38
C CYS A 491 6.44 16.17 12.26
N ILE A 492 6.41 17.48 12.51
CA ILE A 492 6.63 18.51 11.47
C ILE A 492 7.98 19.19 11.62
N ASP A 493 8.21 19.88 12.75
CA ASP A 493 9.40 20.71 12.94
C ASP A 493 10.67 19.85 12.97
N SER A 494 10.56 18.67 13.60
CA SER A 494 11.58 17.63 13.59
C SER A 494 10.88 16.29 13.45
N TYR A 495 10.99 15.65 12.29
CA TYR A 495 10.46 14.31 12.09
C TYR A 495 11.35 13.28 12.81
N ASP A 496 10.94 12.90 14.02
CA ASP A 496 11.48 11.76 14.76
C ASP A 496 10.38 10.72 14.93
N SER A 497 10.53 9.55 14.29
CA SER A 497 9.45 8.57 14.23
C SER A 497 8.99 8.09 15.61
N LEU A 498 9.90 7.99 16.59
CA LEU A 498 9.54 7.55 17.93
C LEU A 498 8.71 8.62 18.65
N SER A 499 9.17 9.88 18.63
CA SER A 499 8.49 11.00 19.27
C SER A 499 7.18 11.34 18.58
N CYS A 500 7.13 11.29 17.24
CA CYS A 500 5.91 11.48 16.47
C CYS A 500 4.86 10.41 16.84
N GLY A 501 5.26 9.14 16.92
CA GLY A 501 4.37 8.05 17.33
C GLY A 501 3.85 8.20 18.76
N ALA A 502 4.69 8.66 19.68
CA ALA A 502 4.26 8.95 21.05
C ALA A 502 3.27 10.13 21.12
N ALA A 503 3.49 11.17 20.31
CA ALA A 503 2.59 12.31 20.21
C ALA A 503 1.23 11.92 19.63
N ASP A 504 1.21 11.18 18.51
CA ASP A 504 -0.01 10.66 17.89
C ASP A 504 -0.78 9.77 18.87
N MET A 505 -0.12 8.81 19.52
CA MET A 505 -0.77 7.93 20.49
C MET A 505 -1.43 8.72 21.65
N PHE A 506 -0.77 9.76 22.15
CA PHE A 506 -1.37 10.65 23.17
C PHE A 506 -2.62 11.36 22.62
N CYS A 507 -2.51 11.95 21.44
CA CYS A 507 -3.60 12.66 20.79
C CYS A 507 -4.81 11.77 20.53
N GLN A 508 -4.60 10.57 19.97
CA GLN A 508 -5.64 9.59 19.71
C GLN A 508 -6.34 9.20 21.03
N THR A 509 -5.56 8.84 22.05
CA THR A 509 -6.10 8.42 23.34
C THR A 509 -7.02 9.49 23.97
N GLU A 510 -6.62 10.76 23.90
CA GLU A 510 -7.36 11.84 24.56
C GLU A 510 -8.47 12.44 23.68
N LEU A 511 -8.34 12.43 22.36
CA LEU A 511 -9.26 13.14 21.45
C LEU A 511 -10.17 12.22 20.62
N SER A 512 -9.77 10.98 20.31
CA SER A 512 -10.64 9.99 19.66
C SER A 512 -11.27 9.03 20.66
N GLY A 513 -10.49 8.59 21.66
CA GLY A 513 -10.90 7.62 22.69
C GLY A 513 -12.29 7.86 23.30
N PRO A 514 -12.66 9.08 23.74
CA PRO A 514 -13.96 9.36 24.34
C PRO A 514 -15.15 9.05 23.44
N LEU A 515 -15.04 9.25 22.13
CA LEU A 515 -16.11 8.95 21.18
C LEU A 515 -16.16 7.46 20.84
N LEU A 516 -15.00 6.82 20.65
CA LEU A 516 -14.89 5.42 20.25
C LEU A 516 -15.50 4.42 21.25
N ILE A 517 -15.63 4.79 22.53
CA ILE A 517 -16.30 3.96 23.54
C ILE A 517 -17.82 4.08 23.54
N THR A 518 -18.38 5.07 22.81
CA THR A 518 -19.82 5.26 22.65
C THR A 518 -20.39 4.39 21.52
N ASP A 519 -21.66 4.56 21.19
CA ASP A 519 -22.35 3.93 20.06
C ASP A 519 -22.66 4.94 18.94
N TYR A 520 -22.06 6.14 18.94
CA TYR A 520 -22.15 7.05 17.80
C TYR A 520 -21.39 6.49 16.59
N ASN A 521 -21.90 6.75 15.39
CA ASN A 521 -21.18 6.44 14.16
C ASN A 521 -20.13 7.53 13.90
N ILE A 522 -18.85 7.16 13.83
CA ILE A 522 -17.75 8.10 13.58
C ILE A 522 -17.80 8.73 12.17
N TYR A 523 -18.46 8.05 11.24
CA TYR A 523 -18.69 8.52 9.88
C TYR A 523 -19.94 9.39 9.75
N ASP A 524 -20.84 9.38 10.75
CA ASP A 524 -21.99 10.28 10.80
C ASP A 524 -22.47 10.40 12.25
N ILE A 525 -22.05 11.46 12.95
CA ILE A 525 -22.35 11.65 14.37
C ILE A 525 -23.82 11.96 14.65
N SER A 526 -24.65 12.16 13.61
CA SER A 526 -26.10 12.23 13.77
C SER A 526 -26.74 10.84 13.93
N LYS A 527 -25.98 9.76 13.68
CA LYS A 527 -26.43 8.37 13.69
C LYS A 527 -25.73 7.54 14.77
N ARG A 528 -26.34 6.39 15.09
CA ARG A 528 -25.73 5.34 15.92
C ARG A 528 -25.10 4.27 15.04
N CYS A 529 -24.01 3.67 15.52
CA CYS A 529 -23.35 2.55 14.89
C CYS A 529 -23.79 1.23 15.54
N GLU A 530 -24.34 0.33 14.74
CA GLU A 530 -24.51 -1.06 15.16
C GLU A 530 -23.14 -1.75 15.08
N ARG A 531 -22.52 -1.99 16.24
CA ARG A 531 -21.13 -2.50 16.37
C ARG A 531 -20.85 -3.83 15.66
N SER A 532 -21.88 -4.57 15.24
CA SER A 532 -21.75 -5.80 14.45
C SER A 532 -21.46 -5.55 12.97
N LEU A 533 -21.65 -4.33 12.47
CA LEU A 533 -21.55 -4.01 11.04
C LEU A 533 -20.18 -3.45 10.67
N ALA A 534 -19.62 -3.95 9.57
CA ALA A 534 -18.42 -3.37 8.98
C ALA A 534 -18.65 -1.88 8.64
N LEU A 535 -17.70 -1.03 9.03
CA LEU A 535 -17.73 0.44 8.85
C LEU A 535 -19.00 1.13 9.36
N CYS A 536 -19.81 0.51 10.23
CA CYS A 536 -21.10 1.04 10.70
C CYS A 536 -22.20 1.19 9.62
N TYR A 537 -22.05 0.60 8.43
CA TYR A 537 -23.04 0.66 7.35
C TYR A 537 -23.48 -0.75 6.91
N PRO A 538 -24.77 -1.13 7.02
CA PRO A 538 -25.22 -2.50 6.68
C PRO A 538 -25.05 -2.89 5.21
N ILE A 539 -24.92 -1.92 4.31
CA ILE A 539 -24.76 -2.17 2.87
C ILE A 539 -23.41 -2.81 2.55
N THR A 540 -22.39 -2.62 3.39
CA THR A 540 -21.04 -3.14 3.20
C THR A 540 -21.02 -4.67 3.11
N GLU A 541 -21.74 -5.36 4.00
CA GLU A 541 -21.85 -6.82 3.99
C GLU A 541 -22.52 -7.36 2.71
N LYS A 542 -23.48 -6.60 2.17
CA LYS A 542 -24.17 -6.95 0.93
C LYS A 542 -23.24 -6.81 -0.28
N ILE A 543 -22.43 -5.75 -0.31
CA ILE A 543 -21.41 -5.54 -1.34
C ILE A 543 -20.41 -6.69 -1.33
N THR A 544 -19.87 -7.04 -0.16
CA THR A 544 -18.95 -8.18 -0.02
C THR A 544 -19.58 -9.48 -0.51
N SER A 545 -20.80 -9.77 -0.07
CA SER A 545 -21.53 -10.99 -0.45
C SER A 545 -21.81 -11.06 -1.95
N TYR A 546 -22.14 -9.92 -2.58
CA TYR A 546 -22.37 -9.82 -4.01
C TYR A 546 -21.08 -10.06 -4.80
N LEU A 547 -19.97 -9.46 -4.38
CA LEU A 547 -18.66 -9.60 -5.03
C LEU A 547 -18.02 -10.97 -4.82
N ASP A 548 -18.43 -11.71 -3.79
CA ASP A 548 -18.01 -13.10 -3.57
C ASP A 548 -18.69 -14.11 -4.48
N ARG A 549 -19.77 -13.73 -5.17
CA ARG A 549 -20.50 -14.66 -6.03
C ARG A 549 -19.65 -15.11 -7.22
N PRO A 550 -19.59 -16.43 -7.52
CA PRO A 550 -18.81 -16.93 -8.64
C PRO A 550 -19.20 -16.33 -9.99
N ASP A 551 -20.49 -16.14 -10.23
CA ASP A 551 -21.00 -15.57 -11.49
C ASP A 551 -20.62 -14.09 -11.63
N VAL A 552 -20.64 -13.32 -10.53
CA VAL A 552 -20.18 -11.92 -10.52
C VAL A 552 -18.67 -11.85 -10.78
N ARG A 553 -17.87 -12.69 -10.12
CA ARG A 553 -16.41 -12.74 -10.29
C ARG A 553 -16.02 -13.11 -11.72
N GLU A 554 -16.71 -14.08 -12.33
CA GLU A 554 -16.52 -14.45 -13.74
C GLU A 554 -16.90 -13.29 -14.67
N GLN A 555 -18.05 -12.66 -14.41
CA GLN A 555 -18.56 -11.55 -15.22
C GLN A 555 -17.57 -10.38 -15.26
N ILE A 556 -17.05 -9.95 -14.10
CA ILE A 556 -16.07 -8.85 -14.01
C ILE A 556 -14.62 -9.30 -14.28
N GLY A 557 -14.40 -10.60 -14.52
CA GLY A 557 -13.10 -11.15 -14.90
C GLY A 557 -12.07 -11.14 -13.78
N VAL A 558 -12.47 -11.42 -12.53
CA VAL A 558 -11.52 -11.59 -11.43
C VAL A 558 -10.54 -12.72 -11.77
N ASP A 559 -9.25 -12.44 -11.64
CA ASP A 559 -8.20 -13.41 -11.95
C ASP A 559 -8.34 -14.66 -11.05
N ALA A 560 -8.12 -15.85 -11.63
CA ALA A 560 -8.20 -17.12 -10.92
C ALA A 560 -7.17 -17.24 -9.77
N LEU A 561 -6.07 -16.45 -9.83
CA LEU A 561 -5.11 -16.34 -8.73
C LEU A 561 -5.70 -15.67 -7.49
N VAL A 562 -6.73 -14.84 -7.65
CA VAL A 562 -7.50 -14.29 -6.53
C VAL A 562 -8.53 -15.33 -6.12
N SER A 563 -8.15 -16.24 -5.21
CA SER A 563 -9.04 -17.30 -4.72
C SER A 563 -9.70 -16.99 -3.36
N ALA A 564 -9.23 -15.96 -2.67
CA ALA A 564 -9.78 -15.57 -1.38
C ALA A 564 -11.16 -14.93 -1.54
N ASN A 565 -11.95 -14.98 -0.47
CA ASN A 565 -13.17 -14.17 -0.38
C ASN A 565 -12.81 -12.69 -0.41
N PHE A 566 -13.68 -11.90 -1.02
CA PHE A 566 -13.56 -10.47 -1.12
C PHE A 566 -13.57 -9.84 0.27
N THR A 567 -12.68 -8.87 0.48
CA THR A 567 -12.68 -8.05 1.68
C THR A 567 -12.70 -6.59 1.26
N LEU A 568 -13.62 -5.81 1.85
CA LEU A 568 -13.76 -4.39 1.54
C LEU A 568 -12.52 -3.59 1.90
N CYS A 569 -11.92 -3.86 3.06
CA CYS A 569 -10.68 -3.25 3.49
C CYS A 569 -9.68 -4.32 3.91
N ASN A 570 -8.40 -4.09 3.63
CA ASN A 570 -7.30 -4.97 4.01
C ASN A 570 -6.58 -4.40 5.24
N ASP A 571 -6.78 -5.06 6.39
CA ASP A 571 -6.20 -4.65 7.68
C ASP A 571 -4.65 -4.74 7.70
N ASP A 572 -4.05 -5.65 6.94
CA ASP A 572 -2.59 -5.77 6.84
C ASP A 572 -2.01 -4.57 6.10
N VAL A 573 -2.68 -4.10 5.04
CA VAL A 573 -2.33 -2.86 4.35
C VAL A 573 -2.46 -1.69 5.33
N HIS A 574 -3.60 -1.55 6.00
CA HIS A 574 -3.83 -0.49 6.98
C HIS A 574 -2.75 -0.46 8.08
N ALA A 575 -2.42 -1.63 8.64
CA ALA A 575 -1.38 -1.78 9.67
C ALA A 575 0.00 -1.39 9.15
N ALA A 576 0.33 -1.71 7.90
CA ALA A 576 1.60 -1.33 7.29
C ALA A 576 1.73 0.19 7.11
N PHE A 577 0.68 0.87 6.66
CA PHE A 577 0.64 2.34 6.59
C PHE A 577 0.79 2.98 7.97
N SER A 578 0.08 2.44 8.96
CA SER A 578 0.16 2.91 10.34
C SER A 578 1.57 2.74 10.94
N ALA A 579 2.21 1.60 10.69
CA ALA A 579 3.55 1.30 11.18
C ALA A 579 4.63 2.23 10.61
N THR A 580 4.39 2.82 9.44
CA THR A 580 5.31 3.79 8.82
C THR A 580 4.94 5.24 9.14
N GLN A 581 3.88 5.46 9.91
CA GLN A 581 3.35 6.79 10.27
C GLN A 581 3.03 7.65 9.05
N ASP A 582 2.65 7.02 7.94
CA ASP A 582 2.33 7.71 6.69
C ASP A 582 1.22 8.74 6.90
N LEU A 583 0.30 8.48 7.84
CA LEU A 583 -0.73 9.43 8.23
C LEU A 583 -0.17 10.80 8.66
N MET A 584 0.99 10.87 9.30
CA MET A 584 1.56 12.15 9.75
C MET A 584 2.29 12.91 8.63
N PHE A 585 2.36 12.36 7.41
CA PHE A 585 3.01 13.01 6.28
C PHE A 585 2.20 14.24 5.83
N PRO A 586 2.84 15.42 5.65
CA PRO A 586 2.12 16.68 5.38
C PRO A 586 1.69 16.79 3.90
N THR A 587 0.61 16.07 3.55
CA THR A 587 0.14 15.99 2.14
C THR A 587 -0.47 17.31 1.63
N GLN A 588 -0.85 18.22 2.52
CA GLN A 588 -1.39 19.54 2.17
C GLN A 588 -0.44 20.37 1.29
N HIS A 589 0.88 20.18 1.42
CA HIS A 589 1.85 20.89 0.58
C HIS A 589 1.73 20.52 -0.90
N TYR A 590 1.23 19.32 -1.22
CA TYR A 590 0.94 18.94 -2.61
C TYR A 590 -0.27 19.70 -3.15
N VAL A 591 -1.28 19.97 -2.32
CA VAL A 591 -2.43 20.81 -2.72
C VAL A 591 -1.95 22.22 -3.07
N SER A 592 -1.10 22.82 -2.23
CA SER A 592 -0.46 24.10 -2.53
C SER A 592 0.33 24.05 -3.85
N ALA A 593 1.19 23.04 -4.03
CA ALA A 593 1.97 22.89 -5.25
C ALA A 593 1.11 22.74 -6.52
N LEU A 594 -0.04 22.07 -6.43
CA LEU A 594 -1.00 21.94 -7.52
C LEU A 594 -1.66 23.30 -7.84
N LEU A 595 -2.07 24.05 -6.82
CA LEU A 595 -2.65 25.38 -6.97
C LEU A 595 -1.68 26.36 -7.65
N GLU A 596 -0.38 26.33 -7.29
CA GLU A 596 0.65 27.17 -7.93
C GLU A 596 0.85 26.85 -9.43
N ARG A 597 0.43 25.66 -9.87
CA ARG A 597 0.48 25.23 -11.27
C ARG A 597 -0.83 25.49 -12.01
N GLY A 598 -1.78 26.19 -11.38
CA GLY A 598 -3.08 26.50 -11.95
C GLY A 598 -4.06 25.33 -11.97
N VAL A 599 -3.75 24.23 -11.26
CA VAL A 599 -4.68 23.10 -11.12
C VAL A 599 -5.80 23.51 -10.17
N ARG A 600 -7.07 23.41 -10.60
CA ARG A 600 -8.19 23.72 -9.69
C ARG A 600 -8.32 22.64 -8.63
N ALA A 601 -8.54 23.02 -7.37
CA ALA A 601 -8.74 22.11 -6.25
C ALA A 601 -10.15 22.27 -5.65
N LEU A 602 -10.88 21.17 -5.50
CA LEU A 602 -12.14 21.12 -4.75
C LEU A 602 -12.00 20.23 -3.52
N VAL A 603 -12.25 20.78 -2.33
CA VAL A 603 -12.38 20.01 -1.09
C VAL A 603 -13.83 20.09 -0.64
N TYR A 604 -14.53 18.96 -0.65
CA TYR A 604 -15.92 18.88 -0.19
C TYR A 604 -16.06 17.94 1.01
N VAL A 605 -16.91 18.29 1.98
CA VAL A 605 -17.02 17.55 3.25
C VAL A 605 -18.48 17.52 3.74
N GLY A 606 -19.00 16.35 4.10
CA GLY A 606 -20.27 16.23 4.80
C GLY A 606 -20.18 16.75 6.24
N ILE A 607 -21.13 17.60 6.67
CA ILE A 607 -21.02 18.27 7.97
C ILE A 607 -21.09 17.32 9.17
N ASN A 608 -21.69 16.14 9.03
CA ASN A 608 -21.88 15.18 10.12
C ASN A 608 -20.72 14.19 10.25
N ASP A 609 -19.73 14.22 9.36
CA ASP A 609 -18.54 13.39 9.53
C ASP A 609 -17.69 13.91 10.68
N TRP A 610 -17.29 13.02 11.58
CA TRP A 610 -16.36 13.34 12.65
C TRP A 610 -14.94 12.93 12.31
N ALA A 611 -14.75 11.81 11.60
CA ALA A 611 -13.45 11.23 11.31
C ALA A 611 -12.57 12.20 10.51
N CYS A 612 -13.07 12.68 9.36
CA CYS A 612 -12.39 13.64 8.49
C CYS A 612 -13.25 14.91 8.31
N ASN A 613 -13.58 15.52 9.45
CA ASN A 613 -14.62 16.53 9.56
C ASN A 613 -14.31 17.87 8.84
N TRP A 614 -15.38 18.65 8.69
CA TRP A 614 -15.35 19.92 7.96
C TRP A 614 -14.56 21.03 8.70
N VAL A 615 -14.48 20.99 10.04
CA VAL A 615 -13.73 21.98 10.84
C VAL A 615 -12.22 21.80 10.63
N GLY A 616 -11.72 20.56 10.65
CA GLY A 616 -10.32 20.25 10.37
C GLY A 616 -9.92 20.60 8.94
N ASN A 617 -10.77 20.26 7.97
CA ASN A 617 -10.57 20.60 6.56
C ASN A 617 -10.57 22.12 6.33
N GLU A 618 -11.51 22.87 6.91
CA GLU A 618 -11.53 24.33 6.78
C GLU A 618 -10.26 24.95 7.39
N ARG A 619 -9.83 24.52 8.58
CA ARG A 619 -8.60 25.02 9.22
C ARG A 619 -7.37 24.81 8.35
N MET A 620 -7.20 23.60 7.81
CA MET A 620 -6.11 23.28 6.90
C MET A 620 -6.10 24.21 5.68
N LEU A 621 -7.24 24.44 5.05
CA LEU A 621 -7.33 25.31 3.86
C LEU A 621 -7.13 26.80 4.18
N MET A 622 -7.48 27.24 5.39
CA MET A 622 -7.23 28.62 5.83
C MET A 622 -5.75 28.87 6.11
N ASP A 623 -5.05 27.86 6.63
CA ASP A 623 -3.63 27.92 6.95
C ASP A 623 -2.73 27.52 5.75
N LEU A 624 -3.31 26.95 4.68
CA LEU A 624 -2.58 26.51 3.49
C LEU A 624 -1.85 27.67 2.81
N GLU A 625 -0.52 27.59 2.75
CA GLU A 625 0.31 28.59 2.08
C GLU A 625 0.28 28.41 0.56
N TRP A 626 -0.25 29.40 -0.16
CA TRP A 626 -0.21 29.50 -1.62
C TRP A 626 -0.52 30.94 -2.05
N THR A 627 -0.22 31.29 -3.30
CA THR A 627 -0.35 32.66 -3.84
C THR A 627 -1.76 33.26 -3.72
N GLY A 628 -2.81 32.44 -3.67
CA GLY A 628 -4.21 32.86 -3.50
C GLY A 628 -4.73 32.84 -2.06
N GLN A 629 -3.93 32.46 -1.05
CA GLN A 629 -4.37 32.30 0.34
C GLN A 629 -5.05 33.55 0.89
N ASP A 630 -4.41 34.72 0.71
CA ASP A 630 -4.90 36.01 1.19
C ASP A 630 -6.32 36.33 0.70
N ALA A 631 -6.62 35.99 -0.55
CA ALA A 631 -7.92 36.19 -1.16
C ALA A 631 -8.93 35.13 -0.67
N PHE A 632 -8.48 33.89 -0.49
CA PHE A 632 -9.31 32.81 0.04
C PHE A 632 -9.78 33.11 1.47
N VAL A 633 -8.85 33.45 2.37
CA VAL A 633 -9.14 33.79 3.78
C VAL A 633 -10.09 34.98 3.92
N LYS A 634 -9.99 35.98 3.04
CA LYS A 634 -10.88 37.16 3.02
C LYS A 634 -12.28 36.86 2.46
N THR A 635 -12.46 35.74 1.77
CA THR A 635 -13.75 35.36 1.19
C THR A 635 -14.63 34.70 2.26
N PRO A 636 -15.82 35.23 2.58
CA PRO A 636 -16.70 34.60 3.57
C PRO A 636 -17.31 33.29 3.02
N LEU A 637 -17.68 32.39 3.93
CA LEU A 637 -18.54 31.26 3.57
C LEU A 637 -19.91 31.80 3.14
N ARG A 638 -20.45 31.24 2.05
CA ARG A 638 -21.79 31.53 1.55
C ARG A 638 -22.58 30.25 1.36
N GLU A 639 -23.89 30.32 1.43
CA GLU A 639 -24.75 29.18 1.10
C GLU A 639 -24.63 28.83 -0.39
N TRP A 640 -24.72 27.54 -0.69
CA TRP A 640 -24.93 27.02 -2.04
C TRP A 640 -26.22 26.19 -2.08
N THR A 641 -26.87 26.12 -3.24
CA THR A 641 -28.22 25.57 -3.35
C THR A 641 -28.38 24.54 -4.45
N VAL A 642 -29.25 23.57 -4.20
CA VAL A 642 -29.67 22.54 -5.15
C VAL A 642 -31.19 22.55 -5.19
N ASN A 643 -31.76 22.78 -6.39
CA ASN A 643 -33.21 22.88 -6.58
C ASN A 643 -33.91 23.88 -5.65
N GLY A 644 -33.24 25.01 -5.33
CA GLY A 644 -33.77 26.06 -4.46
C GLY A 644 -33.64 25.78 -2.95
N ASN A 645 -33.11 24.63 -2.53
CA ASN A 645 -32.83 24.32 -1.13
C ASN A 645 -31.34 24.54 -0.82
N VAL A 646 -31.04 25.02 0.38
CA VAL A 646 -29.65 25.16 0.85
C VAL A 646 -29.04 23.77 1.03
N ALA A 647 -27.97 23.50 0.29
CA ALA A 647 -27.26 22.23 0.30
C ALA A 647 -26.02 22.26 1.21
N GLY A 648 -25.49 23.44 1.52
CA GLY A 648 -24.41 23.63 2.48
C GLY A 648 -23.75 25.00 2.33
N LEU A 649 -22.51 25.11 2.80
CA LEU A 649 -21.70 26.32 2.68
C LEU A 649 -20.57 26.12 1.68
N THR A 650 -20.13 27.19 1.03
CA THR A 650 -18.98 27.17 0.12
C THR A 650 -18.15 28.43 0.25
N ARG A 651 -16.85 28.28 -0.01
CA ARG A 651 -15.88 29.37 -0.17
C ARG A 651 -15.05 29.07 -1.40
N ARG A 652 -14.93 30.03 -2.32
CA ARG A 652 -14.10 29.89 -3.51
C ARG A 652 -13.24 31.12 -3.68
N SER A 653 -11.96 30.91 -3.99
CA SER A 653 -11.08 31.98 -4.47
C SER A 653 -10.09 31.41 -5.48
N GLY A 654 -10.04 32.01 -6.66
CA GLY A 654 -9.22 31.53 -7.77
C GLY A 654 -9.48 30.05 -8.08
N ALA A 655 -8.43 29.25 -7.96
CA ALA A 655 -8.42 27.83 -8.28
C ALA A 655 -8.91 26.92 -7.12
N LEU A 656 -9.08 27.44 -5.90
CA LEU A 656 -9.48 26.65 -4.73
C LEU A 656 -10.96 26.87 -4.38
N THR A 657 -11.69 25.76 -4.25
CA THR A 657 -13.07 25.71 -3.77
C THR A 657 -13.17 24.78 -2.55
N PHE A 658 -13.80 25.27 -1.49
CA PHE A 658 -14.24 24.49 -0.34
C PHE A 658 -15.77 24.42 -0.32
N ALA A 659 -16.34 23.25 -0.03
CA ALA A 659 -17.78 23.08 0.09
C ALA A 659 -18.14 22.14 1.24
N THR A 660 -19.18 22.47 1.99
CA THR A 660 -19.80 21.56 2.95
C THR A 660 -21.12 21.03 2.42
N MET A 661 -21.57 19.89 2.94
CA MET A 661 -22.84 19.29 2.56
C MET A 661 -23.69 18.97 3.78
N TYR A 662 -24.84 19.64 3.89
CA TYR A 662 -25.74 19.55 5.03
C TYR A 662 -26.44 18.21 5.11
N GLY A 663 -26.37 17.58 6.29
CA GLY A 663 -26.97 16.27 6.55
C GLY A 663 -26.23 15.09 5.92
N ALA A 664 -25.01 15.29 5.40
CA ALA A 664 -24.12 14.24 4.94
C ALA A 664 -23.06 13.90 6.00
N GLY A 665 -22.73 12.61 6.12
CA GLY A 665 -21.58 12.10 6.88
C GLY A 665 -20.32 11.98 6.01
N HIS A 666 -19.54 10.93 6.24
CA HIS A 666 -18.26 10.65 5.58
C HIS A 666 -18.47 10.28 4.12
N MET A 667 -19.40 9.35 3.85
CA MET A 667 -19.81 8.97 2.50
C MET A 667 -20.85 9.97 1.96
N ALA A 668 -20.43 11.20 1.68
CA ALA A 668 -21.34 12.27 1.29
C ALA A 668 -22.25 11.93 0.08
N PRO A 669 -21.77 11.26 -0.99
CA PRO A 669 -22.65 10.83 -2.10
C PRO A 669 -23.66 9.76 -1.70
N TYR A 670 -23.38 8.95 -0.66
CA TYR A 670 -24.35 8.00 -0.12
C TYR A 670 -25.49 8.71 0.62
N ASP A 671 -25.17 9.66 1.50
CA ASP A 671 -26.15 10.37 2.32
C ASP A 671 -26.95 11.43 1.54
N LYS A 672 -26.30 12.09 0.58
CA LYS A 672 -26.82 13.23 -0.18
C LYS A 672 -26.51 13.11 -1.68
N PRO A 673 -27.08 12.10 -2.36
CA PRO A 673 -26.71 11.75 -3.73
C PRO A 673 -27.04 12.85 -4.74
N ALA A 674 -28.19 13.53 -4.60
CA ALA A 674 -28.59 14.59 -5.52
C ALA A 674 -27.68 15.82 -5.40
N GLU A 675 -27.35 16.21 -4.17
CA GLU A 675 -26.44 17.32 -3.89
C GLU A 675 -25.00 17.01 -4.32
N SER A 676 -24.55 15.77 -4.13
CA SER A 676 -23.24 15.30 -4.58
C SER A 676 -23.08 15.30 -6.10
N LEU A 677 -24.09 14.82 -6.83
CA LEU A 677 -24.07 14.85 -8.29
C LEU A 677 -24.05 16.30 -8.80
N GLU A 678 -24.89 17.18 -8.24
CA GLU A 678 -24.95 18.58 -8.66
C GLU A 678 -23.64 19.33 -8.38
N LEU A 679 -23.01 19.07 -7.23
CA LEU A 679 -21.68 19.62 -6.88
C LEU A 679 -20.63 19.19 -7.91
N THR A 680 -20.59 17.91 -8.25
CA THR A 680 -19.62 17.35 -9.21
C THR A 680 -19.86 17.93 -10.61
N LYS A 681 -21.12 17.97 -11.05
CA LYS A 681 -21.51 18.53 -12.35
C LYS A 681 -21.08 19.99 -12.51
N ARG A 682 -21.39 20.85 -11.52
CA ARG A 682 -20.98 22.26 -11.55
C ARG A 682 -19.47 22.41 -11.52
N TRP A 683 -18.78 21.58 -10.73
CA TRP A 683 -17.33 21.59 -10.66
C TRP A 683 -16.65 21.26 -11.99
N LEU A 684 -17.08 20.18 -12.65
CA LEU A 684 -16.60 19.77 -13.97
C LEU A 684 -16.86 20.89 -14.99
N ALA A 685 -18.07 21.46 -15.00
CA ALA A 685 -18.44 22.56 -15.87
C ALA A 685 -17.70 23.90 -15.57
N GLY A 686 -17.06 24.03 -14.41
CA GLY A 686 -16.41 25.28 -13.98
C GLY A 686 -17.39 26.34 -13.48
N GLU A 687 -18.62 25.93 -13.18
CA GLU A 687 -19.69 26.77 -12.68
C GLU A 687 -19.52 27.05 -11.17
N GLU A 688 -20.18 28.11 -10.68
CA GLU A 688 -20.24 28.37 -9.25
C GLU A 688 -21.25 27.44 -8.56
N LEU A 689 -20.92 27.04 -7.33
CA LEU A 689 -21.82 26.33 -6.44
C LEU A 689 -22.94 27.22 -5.92
#